data_AF-A0A2E1FKN5-F1
#
_entry.id   AF-A0A2E1FKN5-F1
#
_cell.length_a   1.000
_cell.length_b   1.000
_cell.length_c   1.000
_cell.angle_alpha   90.00
_cell.angle_beta   90.00
_cell.angle_gamma   90.00
#
_symmetry.space_group_name_H-M   'P 1'
#
loop_
_entity.id
_entity.type
_entity.pdbx_description
1 polymer ?
#
loop_
_entity_poly.entity_id
_entity_poly.type
_entity_poly.pdbx_seq_one_letter_code
_entity_poly.pdbx_strand_id
1 'polypeptide(L)'
;MFGRATTILLVFICASLMPLSTTFVNSVAAEPVQVCCDTASSVDLYLVEGASGDLTPFSQKLDSESSSVAISNSITSEEQIGTWSMGKVWPGEVPESTWSFAIHYKVSDAGGAQVNATATVKIGSLSFSASTDIGSTVLPQGDGVLNFDIPIDSTSLSASSDIELSLTARTIVFSVPESGAKLEFLWGSSDHESKISAEIPLLDLTIEDPIIDGSDIYLPVKIDSPFGLDTLAYSSSIELRVNNILISGNPVETQSGDSIIITWTWQGAAGGEETIQVSIRVSLQSSGPLLSGQSDFLVETFDGGGGTGTFYPQDEPLRTSGVGSPLAVEQIVELSISKGKLKLSRLTTLEIDGEMAFWMRWGMDHIGDVNIAPNSVLRGWNPGSITDEERVSKNIESVELEQFQREMANRYRTYMTDINGMQIDSGELIGDQSDFDTISISVDLMGETSVVYHPLKLQFSTLQTIDEDTNFVLMRTFTSSSSDTIWQDYSLKIEATSSGMTSFAGAELLESEDLIFKHSRMPWGEKITVEGDSISPSEDFTITIQPTNSIFYGPTTLIALTGVIFLLGLLFCLRITRNRHRRFLMFELVLIPLVMLIYYFSYPPVFIGGAAITVVSLWFITCLVSPRRHLESPAAATPVENTLPTIGCPACQTVNLVTSDIRPLRIACTGCSRTIKIVG
;
A
#
# COMPACT_ATOMS: atom_id res chain seq x y z
N MET A 1 -49.44 17.07 77.97
CA MET A 1 -48.87 15.97 77.15
C MET A 1 -49.69 15.59 75.91
N PHE A 2 -50.87 16.17 75.66
CA PHE A 2 -51.69 15.84 74.48
C PHE A 2 -51.45 16.69 73.21
N GLY A 3 -50.73 17.83 73.31
CA GLY A 3 -50.53 18.74 72.17
C GLY A 3 -49.32 18.44 71.27
N ARG A 4 -48.37 17.61 71.72
CA ARG A 4 -47.18 17.23 70.93
C ARG A 4 -47.38 15.98 70.08
N ALA A 5 -48.28 15.08 70.49
CA ALA A 5 -48.61 13.87 69.74
C ALA A 5 -49.49 14.18 68.51
N THR A 6 -50.39 15.15 68.62
CA THR A 6 -51.27 15.56 67.51
C THR A 6 -50.52 16.29 66.41
N THR A 7 -49.50 17.11 66.73
CA THR A 7 -48.67 17.77 65.72
C THR A 7 -47.77 16.81 64.95
N ILE A 8 -47.27 15.75 65.60
CA ILE A 8 -46.44 14.73 64.92
C ILE A 8 -47.31 13.85 64.02
N LEU A 9 -48.52 13.50 64.47
CA LEU A 9 -49.47 12.74 63.66
C LEU A 9 -49.95 13.52 62.44
N LEU A 10 -50.17 14.84 62.56
CA LEU A 10 -50.58 15.69 61.44
C LEU A 10 -49.47 15.84 60.38
N VAL A 11 -48.20 15.92 60.81
CA VAL A 11 -47.05 15.97 59.88
C VAL A 11 -46.85 14.64 59.17
N PHE A 12 -47.05 13.50 59.83
CA PHE A 12 -46.98 12.18 59.19
C PHE A 12 -48.14 11.94 58.20
N ILE A 13 -49.35 12.42 58.52
CA ILE A 13 -50.51 12.30 57.60
C ILE A 13 -50.32 13.23 56.39
N CYS A 14 -49.79 14.44 56.57
CA CYS A 14 -49.43 15.33 55.45
C CYS A 14 -48.28 14.78 54.60
N ALA A 15 -47.32 14.06 55.18
CA ALA A 15 -46.24 13.40 54.42
C ALA A 15 -46.74 12.18 53.61
N SER A 16 -47.79 11.49 54.08
CA SER A 16 -48.41 10.36 53.35
C SER A 16 -49.39 10.76 52.23
N LEU A 17 -49.75 12.05 52.16
CA LEU A 17 -50.65 12.61 51.13
C LEU A 17 -49.91 13.40 50.04
N MET A 18 -48.58 13.53 50.15
CA MET A 18 -47.77 13.92 49.00
C MET A 18 -47.73 12.73 48.04
N PRO A 19 -48.07 12.90 46.75
CA PRO A 19 -47.75 11.87 45.78
C PRO A 19 -46.23 11.67 45.86
N LEU A 20 -45.81 10.45 46.21
CA LEU A 20 -44.48 9.97 45.87
C LEU A 20 -44.44 9.97 44.34
N SER A 21 -44.13 11.12 43.77
CA SER A 21 -43.63 11.24 42.42
C SER A 21 -42.27 10.58 42.43
N THR A 22 -42.23 9.24 42.39
CA THR A 22 -41.13 8.56 41.72
C THR A 22 -41.26 8.96 40.26
N THR A 23 -40.77 10.15 39.93
CA THR A 23 -40.35 10.43 38.57
C THR A 23 -39.17 9.51 38.34
N PHE A 24 -39.45 8.27 37.93
CA PHE A 24 -38.79 7.79 36.74
C PHE A 24 -39.04 8.89 35.72
N VAL A 25 -38.10 9.82 35.62
CA VAL A 25 -38.02 10.64 34.43
C VAL A 25 -37.63 9.61 33.38
N ASN A 26 -38.64 9.06 32.71
CA ASN A 26 -38.41 8.62 31.35
C ASN A 26 -37.71 9.82 30.72
N SER A 27 -36.46 9.67 30.31
CA SER A 27 -35.89 10.56 29.32
C SER A 27 -36.98 10.68 28.26
N VAL A 28 -37.52 11.88 28.12
CA VAL A 28 -38.41 12.17 27.02
C VAL A 28 -37.48 12.06 25.82
N ALA A 29 -37.48 10.90 25.17
CA ALA A 29 -36.83 10.72 23.89
C ALA A 29 -37.33 11.88 23.01
N ALA A 30 -36.42 12.76 22.62
CA ALA A 30 -36.78 13.76 21.65
C ALA A 30 -36.90 13.00 20.32
N GLU A 31 -37.94 13.29 19.54
CA GLU A 31 -38.03 12.67 18.22
C GLU A 31 -36.81 13.11 17.39
N PRO A 32 -36.23 12.21 16.57
CA PRO A 32 -35.08 12.54 15.73
C PRO A 32 -35.35 13.82 14.93
N VAL A 33 -34.42 14.77 14.97
CA VAL A 33 -34.63 16.10 14.40
C VAL A 33 -33.94 16.16 13.05
N GLN A 34 -34.74 16.18 11.98
CA GLN A 34 -34.25 16.57 10.66
C GLN A 34 -33.86 18.04 10.71
N VAL A 35 -32.57 18.33 10.53
CA VAL A 35 -32.01 19.67 10.68
C VAL A 35 -31.70 20.36 9.35
N CYS A 36 -31.59 19.58 8.26
CA CYS A 36 -31.29 19.97 6.88
C CYS A 36 -31.61 18.73 5.99
N CYS A 37 -31.75 18.76 4.66
CA CYS A 37 -31.56 19.81 3.68
C CYS A 37 -32.66 19.74 2.61
N ASP A 38 -33.90 19.93 3.03
CA ASP A 38 -35.12 19.75 2.23
C ASP A 38 -35.21 20.67 0.98
N THR A 39 -34.29 21.64 0.87
CA THR A 39 -34.23 22.61 -0.22
C THR A 39 -33.10 22.29 -1.19
N ALA A 40 -33.38 22.45 -2.49
CA ALA A 40 -32.36 22.33 -3.54
C ALA A 40 -31.16 23.26 -3.29
N SER A 41 -29.99 22.75 -3.61
CA SER A 41 -28.72 23.45 -3.48
C SER A 41 -27.99 23.45 -4.81
N SER A 42 -27.28 24.54 -5.11
CA SER A 42 -26.42 24.61 -6.31
C SER A 42 -25.21 23.71 -6.13
N VAL A 43 -24.99 22.79 -7.06
CA VAL A 43 -23.91 21.79 -7.04
C VAL A 43 -23.30 21.66 -8.43
N ASP A 44 -22.00 21.44 -8.51
CA ASP A 44 -21.35 21.05 -9.76
C ASP A 44 -21.40 19.53 -9.91
N LEU A 45 -21.88 19.00 -11.03
CA LEU A 45 -21.86 17.57 -11.33
C LEU A 45 -20.84 17.30 -12.43
N TYR A 46 -19.75 16.65 -12.07
CA TYR A 46 -18.66 16.28 -12.98
C TYR A 46 -19.04 15.07 -13.82
N LEU A 47 -18.65 15.11 -15.09
CA LEU A 47 -18.80 14.00 -16.02
C LEU A 47 -17.62 13.03 -15.83
N VAL A 48 -17.93 11.80 -15.44
CA VAL A 48 -16.94 10.72 -15.26
C VAL A 48 -17.25 9.53 -16.18
N GLU A 49 -16.29 8.62 -16.31
CA GLU A 49 -16.35 7.44 -17.20
C GLU A 49 -16.44 7.78 -18.70
N GLY A 50 -16.80 6.78 -19.54
CA GLY A 50 -16.82 6.88 -21.00
C GLY A 50 -18.01 7.65 -21.58
N ALA A 51 -18.35 7.39 -22.85
CA ALA A 51 -19.44 8.08 -23.57
C ALA A 51 -20.85 7.73 -23.04
N SER A 52 -20.98 6.69 -22.23
CA SER A 52 -22.15 6.41 -21.40
C SER A 52 -21.62 6.29 -19.98
N GLY A 53 -21.64 7.40 -19.24
CA GLY A 53 -20.99 7.50 -17.94
C GLY A 53 -21.89 8.07 -16.86
N ASP A 54 -21.28 8.53 -15.77
CA ASP A 54 -21.98 8.98 -14.58
C ASP A 54 -21.77 10.48 -14.30
N LEU A 55 -22.73 11.06 -13.59
CA LEU A 55 -22.67 12.41 -13.02
C LEU A 55 -22.40 12.33 -11.52
N THR A 56 -21.31 12.95 -11.07
CA THR A 56 -20.90 12.90 -9.67
C THR A 56 -20.62 14.30 -9.10
N PRO A 57 -21.01 14.61 -7.85
CA PRO A 57 -20.59 15.84 -7.21
C PRO A 57 -19.13 15.81 -6.74
N PHE A 58 -18.43 14.68 -6.86
CA PHE A 58 -17.10 14.50 -6.27
C PHE A 58 -15.99 14.70 -7.30
N SER A 59 -15.25 15.81 -7.19
CA SER A 59 -14.09 16.08 -8.05
C SER A 59 -12.94 15.08 -7.86
N GLN A 60 -12.90 14.38 -6.73
CA GLN A 60 -11.90 13.37 -6.40
C GLN A 60 -12.06 12.09 -7.23
N LYS A 61 -13.21 11.89 -7.88
CA LYS A 61 -13.45 10.82 -8.85
C LYS A 61 -12.95 11.14 -10.26
N LEU A 62 -12.29 12.28 -10.45
CA LEU A 62 -11.63 12.62 -11.71
C LEU A 62 -10.29 11.88 -11.81
N ASP A 63 -10.08 11.20 -12.92
CA ASP A 63 -8.87 10.43 -13.20
C ASP A 63 -7.70 11.34 -13.62
N SER A 64 -6.51 10.74 -13.77
CA SER A 64 -5.38 11.41 -14.42
C SER A 64 -5.51 11.49 -15.94
N GLU A 65 -6.22 10.54 -16.56
CA GLU A 65 -6.42 10.48 -18.01
C GLU A 65 -7.85 10.90 -18.39
N SER A 66 -7.98 11.70 -19.46
CA SER A 66 -9.29 12.17 -19.90
C SER A 66 -9.98 11.13 -20.78
N SER A 67 -11.26 10.93 -20.53
CA SER A 67 -12.15 10.31 -21.51
C SER A 67 -12.40 11.28 -22.66
N SER A 68 -12.47 10.75 -23.89
CA SER A 68 -12.70 11.57 -25.06
C SER A 68 -13.51 10.89 -26.15
N VAL A 69 -14.22 11.72 -26.93
CA VAL A 69 -14.88 11.31 -28.18
C VAL A 69 -14.39 12.19 -29.31
N ALA A 70 -13.90 11.55 -30.37
CA ALA A 70 -13.23 12.16 -31.49
C ALA A 70 -14.09 12.13 -32.75
N ILE A 71 -14.29 13.29 -33.37
CA ILE A 71 -14.98 13.44 -34.64
C ILE A 71 -13.97 13.92 -35.68
N SER A 72 -13.70 13.07 -36.67
CA SER A 72 -12.69 13.28 -37.72
C SER A 72 -13.28 13.64 -39.08
N ASN A 73 -14.60 13.56 -39.24
CA ASN A 73 -15.30 13.91 -40.47
C ASN A 73 -16.34 14.99 -40.21
N SER A 74 -16.60 15.84 -41.20
CA SER A 74 -17.74 16.75 -41.13
C SER A 74 -19.04 15.93 -41.09
N ILE A 75 -19.80 16.06 -40.02
CA ILE A 75 -21.08 15.38 -39.86
C ILE A 75 -22.22 16.27 -40.35
N THR A 76 -23.18 15.66 -41.07
CA THR A 76 -24.40 16.32 -41.55
C THR A 76 -25.68 15.66 -41.00
N SER A 77 -25.51 14.69 -40.10
CA SER A 77 -26.55 14.00 -39.35
C SER A 77 -26.26 14.07 -37.85
N GLU A 78 -27.30 13.94 -37.04
CA GLU A 78 -27.19 13.93 -35.57
C GLU A 78 -26.35 12.75 -35.08
N GLU A 79 -25.28 13.06 -34.34
CA GLU A 79 -24.39 12.11 -33.68
C GLU A 79 -24.40 12.38 -32.17
N GLN A 80 -24.49 11.32 -31.37
CA GLN A 80 -24.45 11.41 -29.92
C GLN A 80 -22.99 11.40 -29.46
N ILE A 81 -22.59 12.44 -28.74
CA ILE A 81 -21.23 12.56 -28.19
C ILE A 81 -21.11 11.75 -26.91
N GLY A 82 -22.09 11.91 -26.01
CA GLY A 82 -22.14 11.17 -24.76
C GLY A 82 -23.45 11.40 -24.01
N THR A 83 -23.70 10.50 -23.07
CA THR A 83 -24.78 10.58 -22.09
C THR A 83 -24.24 10.26 -20.72
N TRP A 84 -24.61 11.06 -19.72
CA TRP A 84 -24.20 10.90 -18.33
C TRP A 84 -25.43 10.91 -17.42
N SER A 85 -25.52 9.98 -16.48
CA SER A 85 -26.67 9.85 -15.57
C SER A 85 -26.23 9.93 -14.12
N MET A 86 -27.08 10.46 -13.24
CA MET A 86 -26.87 10.34 -11.79
C MET A 86 -27.30 8.98 -11.24
N GLY A 87 -28.17 8.25 -11.95
CA GLY A 87 -28.71 6.94 -11.57
C GLY A 87 -29.69 6.98 -10.42
N LYS A 88 -29.30 7.56 -9.27
CA LYS A 88 -30.14 7.81 -8.09
C LYS A 88 -30.10 9.29 -7.73
N VAL A 89 -31.25 9.80 -7.30
CA VAL A 89 -31.41 11.20 -6.89
C VAL A 89 -32.11 11.28 -5.53
N TRP A 90 -31.82 12.34 -4.78
CA TRP A 90 -32.55 12.61 -3.55
C TRP A 90 -33.93 13.20 -3.87
N PRO A 91 -35.02 12.71 -3.26
CA PRO A 91 -36.35 13.29 -3.46
C PRO A 91 -36.43 14.74 -2.99
N GLY A 92 -37.19 15.56 -3.70
CA GLY A 92 -37.42 16.96 -3.31
C GLY A 92 -37.80 17.84 -4.50
N GLU A 93 -37.96 19.14 -4.25
CA GLU A 93 -38.32 20.11 -5.28
C GLU A 93 -37.08 20.69 -5.96
N VAL A 94 -37.11 20.75 -7.29
CA VAL A 94 -36.13 21.42 -8.16
C VAL A 94 -36.73 22.76 -8.58
N PRO A 95 -36.14 23.91 -8.19
CA PRO A 95 -36.67 25.22 -8.53
C PRO A 95 -36.42 25.58 -10.00
N GLU A 96 -37.23 26.50 -10.52
CA GLU A 96 -37.00 27.11 -11.84
C GLU A 96 -35.66 27.85 -11.83
N SER A 97 -34.72 27.41 -12.68
CA SER A 97 -33.34 27.88 -12.70
C SER A 97 -32.71 27.65 -14.09
N THR A 98 -31.49 28.15 -14.30
CA THR A 98 -30.72 27.88 -15.53
C THR A 98 -29.48 27.09 -15.17
N TRP A 99 -29.38 25.86 -15.68
CA TRP A 99 -28.23 25.00 -15.44
C TRP A 99 -27.17 25.25 -16.50
N SER A 100 -25.92 25.38 -16.08
CA SER A 100 -24.80 25.67 -16.98
C SER A 100 -23.97 24.42 -17.20
N PHE A 101 -23.94 23.93 -18.43
CA PHE A 101 -23.13 22.78 -18.83
C PHE A 101 -21.89 23.25 -19.59
N ALA A 102 -20.71 22.84 -19.10
CA ALA A 102 -19.41 23.15 -19.66
C ALA A 102 -18.69 21.86 -20.10
N ILE A 103 -18.29 21.77 -21.36
CA ILE A 103 -17.56 20.63 -21.94
C ILE A 103 -16.26 21.10 -22.58
N HIS A 104 -15.14 20.52 -22.16
CA HIS A 104 -13.84 20.77 -22.77
C HIS A 104 -13.78 20.16 -24.17
N TYR A 105 -13.09 20.85 -25.07
CA TYR A 105 -12.85 20.36 -26.42
C TYR A 105 -11.43 20.69 -26.89
N LYS A 106 -10.98 19.97 -27.92
CA LYS A 106 -9.74 20.20 -28.63
C LYS A 106 -9.93 20.11 -30.14
N VAL A 107 -9.56 21.16 -30.85
CA VAL A 107 -9.53 21.17 -32.32
C VAL A 107 -8.09 21.02 -32.81
N SER A 108 -7.82 19.94 -33.55
CA SER A 108 -6.52 19.63 -34.14
C SER A 108 -6.57 19.63 -35.66
N ASP A 109 -5.46 20.01 -36.31
CA ASP A 109 -5.28 19.99 -37.77
C ASP A 109 -6.39 20.72 -38.58
N ALA A 110 -6.96 21.78 -38.00
CA ALA A 110 -7.89 22.70 -38.64
C ALA A 110 -7.74 24.10 -38.01
N GLY A 111 -8.05 25.15 -38.78
CA GLY A 111 -8.09 26.53 -38.26
C GLY A 111 -9.25 26.81 -37.30
N GLY A 112 -10.18 25.85 -37.13
CA GLY A 112 -11.31 25.89 -36.21
C GLY A 112 -12.42 24.91 -36.65
N ALA A 113 -13.48 24.79 -35.86
CA ALA A 113 -14.66 23.98 -36.18
C ALA A 113 -15.95 24.75 -35.92
N GLN A 114 -16.85 24.81 -36.90
CA GLN A 114 -18.22 25.27 -36.67
C GLN A 114 -19.04 24.11 -36.15
N VAL A 115 -19.68 24.28 -34.99
CA VAL A 115 -20.43 23.22 -34.33
C VAL A 115 -21.88 23.67 -34.12
N ASN A 116 -22.81 22.78 -34.45
CA ASN A 116 -24.20 22.85 -34.06
C ASN A 116 -24.48 21.68 -33.10
N ALA A 117 -24.34 21.94 -31.81
CA ALA A 117 -24.56 20.96 -30.75
C ALA A 117 -25.78 21.33 -29.89
N THR A 118 -26.41 20.31 -29.32
CA THR A 118 -27.54 20.44 -28.40
C THR A 118 -27.23 19.64 -27.14
N ALA A 119 -27.28 20.31 -25.99
CA ALA A 119 -27.25 19.68 -24.68
C ALA A 119 -28.68 19.51 -24.19
N THR A 120 -29.04 18.31 -23.75
CA THR A 120 -30.37 17.97 -23.26
C THR A 120 -30.27 17.35 -21.87
N VAL A 121 -30.92 17.98 -20.90
CA VAL A 121 -31.10 17.44 -19.55
C VAL A 121 -32.49 16.82 -19.46
N LYS A 122 -32.57 15.60 -18.98
CA LYS A 122 -33.82 14.89 -18.74
C LYS A 122 -33.96 14.64 -17.25
N ILE A 123 -35.08 15.07 -16.68
CA ILE A 123 -35.43 14.91 -15.28
C ILE A 123 -36.69 14.05 -15.23
N GLY A 124 -36.53 12.76 -14.91
CA GLY A 124 -37.62 11.78 -15.01
C GLY A 124 -38.21 11.71 -16.42
N SER A 125 -39.45 12.19 -16.59
CA SER A 125 -40.13 12.24 -17.91
C SER A 125 -40.02 13.60 -18.62
N LEU A 126 -39.47 14.61 -17.97
CA LEU A 126 -39.32 15.96 -18.53
C LEU A 126 -37.96 16.09 -19.22
N SER A 127 -37.89 16.92 -20.26
CA SER A 127 -36.68 17.12 -21.05
C SER A 127 -36.53 18.60 -21.38
N PHE A 128 -35.35 19.13 -21.10
CA PHE A 128 -34.95 20.52 -21.24
C PHE A 128 -33.70 20.57 -22.10
N SER A 129 -33.58 21.53 -23.01
CA SER A 129 -32.42 21.58 -23.91
C SER A 129 -32.01 23.00 -24.27
N ALA A 130 -30.72 23.13 -24.57
CA ALA A 130 -30.13 24.32 -25.16
C ALA A 130 -29.25 23.91 -26.35
N SER A 131 -29.23 24.73 -27.39
CA SER A 131 -28.44 24.49 -28.58
C SER A 131 -27.50 25.66 -28.84
N THR A 132 -26.33 25.37 -29.39
CA THR A 132 -25.42 26.40 -29.92
C THR A 132 -26.06 27.11 -31.10
N ASP A 133 -25.86 28.42 -31.22
CA ASP A 133 -26.43 29.21 -32.30
C ASP A 133 -25.90 28.75 -33.68
N ILE A 134 -26.84 28.31 -34.53
CA ILE A 134 -26.57 27.74 -35.85
C ILE A 134 -25.76 28.72 -36.72
N GLY A 135 -24.52 28.34 -37.04
CA GLY A 135 -23.64 29.10 -37.94
C GLY A 135 -22.82 30.22 -37.29
N SER A 136 -22.89 30.40 -35.96
CA SER A 136 -22.11 31.44 -35.25
C SER A 136 -21.14 30.89 -34.20
N THR A 137 -21.35 29.66 -33.74
CA THR A 137 -20.43 29.01 -32.78
C THR A 137 -19.23 28.43 -33.53
N VAL A 138 -18.12 29.16 -33.48
CA VAL A 138 -16.82 28.76 -34.04
C VAL A 138 -15.89 28.39 -32.91
N LEU A 139 -15.51 27.12 -32.84
CA LEU A 139 -14.50 26.62 -31.93
C LEU A 139 -13.11 26.92 -32.54
N PRO A 140 -12.28 27.78 -31.93
CA PRO A 140 -10.91 28.01 -32.39
C PRO A 140 -10.05 26.74 -32.34
N GLN A 141 -8.94 26.76 -33.08
CA GLN A 141 -7.91 25.72 -33.00
C GLN A 141 -7.31 25.64 -31.59
N GLY A 142 -6.99 24.43 -31.13
CA GLY A 142 -6.43 24.17 -29.81
C GLY A 142 -7.52 23.78 -28.79
N ASP A 143 -7.18 23.92 -27.51
CA ASP A 143 -8.04 23.55 -26.39
C ASP A 143 -8.99 24.71 -26.02
N GLY A 144 -10.23 24.39 -25.62
CA GLY A 144 -11.22 25.35 -25.18
C GLY A 144 -12.40 24.70 -24.45
N VAL A 145 -13.39 25.50 -24.06
CA VAL A 145 -14.59 25.05 -23.35
C VAL A 145 -15.83 25.55 -24.08
N LEU A 146 -16.78 24.64 -24.34
CA LEU A 146 -18.08 24.92 -24.92
C LEU A 146 -19.13 24.93 -23.79
N ASN A 147 -19.93 26.00 -23.72
CA ASN A 147 -20.93 26.21 -22.66
C ASN A 147 -22.35 26.17 -23.21
N PHE A 148 -23.28 25.65 -22.42
CA PHE A 148 -24.72 25.62 -22.68
C PHE A 148 -25.47 26.12 -21.44
N ASP A 149 -26.37 27.08 -21.63
CA ASP A 149 -27.28 27.56 -20.58
C ASP A 149 -28.66 26.95 -20.80
N ILE A 150 -29.00 25.93 -20.01
CA ILE A 150 -30.20 25.11 -20.16
C ILE A 150 -31.28 25.61 -19.19
N PRO A 151 -32.41 26.17 -19.68
CA PRO A 151 -33.50 26.61 -18.82
C PRO A 151 -34.27 25.40 -18.27
N ILE A 152 -34.36 25.30 -16.95
CA ILE A 152 -35.07 24.24 -16.23
C ILE A 152 -36.30 24.84 -15.56
N ASP A 153 -37.48 24.30 -15.87
CA ASP A 153 -38.72 24.68 -15.18
C ASP A 153 -38.82 23.98 -13.83
N SER A 154 -39.56 24.57 -12.88
CA SER A 154 -39.77 23.96 -11.57
C SER A 154 -40.39 22.56 -11.69
N THR A 155 -39.80 21.57 -11.04
CA THR A 155 -40.24 20.16 -11.05
C THR A 155 -39.93 19.47 -9.73
N SER A 156 -40.49 18.29 -9.50
CA SER A 156 -40.23 17.48 -8.30
C SER A 156 -39.47 16.20 -8.66
N LEU A 157 -38.50 15.79 -7.84
CA LEU A 157 -37.81 14.51 -7.92
C LEU A 157 -38.44 13.51 -6.95
N SER A 158 -38.65 12.29 -7.43
CA SER A 158 -38.94 11.13 -6.59
C SER A 158 -37.71 10.23 -6.47
N ALA A 159 -37.69 9.32 -5.49
CA ALA A 159 -36.61 8.34 -5.34
C ALA A 159 -36.43 7.41 -6.56
N SER A 160 -37.42 7.35 -7.46
CA SER A 160 -37.37 6.58 -8.71
C SER A 160 -37.03 7.44 -9.94
N SER A 161 -36.80 8.74 -9.75
CA SER A 161 -36.42 9.67 -10.81
C SER A 161 -34.94 9.52 -11.14
N ASP A 162 -34.54 10.01 -12.30
CA ASP A 162 -33.15 10.07 -12.73
C ASP A 162 -32.90 11.42 -13.42
N ILE A 163 -31.66 11.91 -13.34
CA ILE A 163 -31.16 13.09 -14.03
C ILE A 163 -30.14 12.60 -15.06
N GLU A 164 -30.47 12.78 -16.33
CA GLU A 164 -29.67 12.32 -17.46
C GLU A 164 -29.29 13.54 -18.33
N LEU A 165 -27.99 13.77 -18.51
CA LEU A 165 -27.42 14.77 -19.41
C LEU A 165 -26.98 14.09 -20.71
N SER A 166 -27.40 14.61 -21.86
CA SER A 166 -26.95 14.12 -23.17
C SER A 166 -26.47 15.25 -24.07
N LEU A 167 -25.37 15.02 -24.77
CA LEU A 167 -24.80 15.96 -25.74
C LEU A 167 -24.87 15.34 -27.13
N THR A 168 -25.54 16.02 -28.06
CA THR A 168 -25.60 15.64 -29.47
C THR A 168 -25.05 16.73 -30.36
N ALA A 169 -24.38 16.34 -31.44
CA ALA A 169 -23.90 17.25 -32.47
C ALA A 169 -24.65 16.96 -33.79
N ARG A 170 -25.30 17.96 -34.35
CA ARG A 170 -26.07 17.86 -35.61
C ARG A 170 -25.25 18.20 -36.83
N THR A 171 -24.30 19.12 -36.69
CA THR A 171 -23.44 19.53 -37.80
C THR A 171 -22.10 19.98 -37.26
N ILE A 172 -21.02 19.45 -37.82
CA ILE A 172 -19.64 19.89 -37.55
C ILE A 172 -18.97 20.17 -38.89
N VAL A 173 -18.44 21.38 -39.05
CA VAL A 173 -17.75 21.80 -40.28
C VAL A 173 -16.40 22.40 -39.91
N PHE A 174 -15.32 21.74 -40.32
CA PHE A 174 -13.97 22.25 -40.11
C PHE A 174 -13.66 23.45 -41.01
N SER A 175 -13.05 24.47 -40.42
CA SER A 175 -12.53 25.65 -41.13
C SER A 175 -11.08 25.41 -41.49
N VAL A 176 -10.74 25.45 -42.79
CA VAL A 176 -9.39 25.19 -43.31
C VAL A 176 -8.84 23.84 -42.79
N PRO A 177 -9.51 22.70 -43.08
CA PRO A 177 -9.05 21.40 -42.61
C PRO A 177 -7.74 20.99 -43.30
N GLU A 178 -6.78 20.54 -42.52
CA GLU A 178 -5.58 19.84 -42.98
C GLU A 178 -5.79 18.32 -42.94
N SER A 179 -4.79 17.54 -43.37
CA SER A 179 -4.85 16.08 -43.32
C SER A 179 -4.84 15.59 -41.87
N GLY A 180 -6.02 15.24 -41.34
CA GLY A 180 -6.17 14.76 -39.96
C GLY A 180 -7.09 15.61 -39.08
N ALA A 181 -7.77 16.62 -39.65
CA ALA A 181 -8.70 17.48 -38.92
C ALA A 181 -9.62 16.70 -37.97
N LYS A 182 -9.56 17.04 -36.68
CA LYS A 182 -10.28 16.35 -35.61
C LYS A 182 -10.80 17.36 -34.59
N LEU A 183 -12.06 17.19 -34.18
CA LEU A 183 -12.63 17.80 -32.99
C LEU A 183 -12.80 16.71 -31.95
N GLU A 184 -12.28 16.94 -30.75
CA GLU A 184 -12.35 16.02 -29.64
C GLU A 184 -13.06 16.70 -28.48
N PHE A 185 -14.03 16.04 -27.86
CA PHE A 185 -14.63 16.45 -26.59
C PHE A 185 -13.95 15.66 -25.47
N LEU A 186 -13.59 16.32 -24.37
CA LEU A 186 -12.81 15.74 -23.27
C LEU A 186 -13.51 15.94 -21.92
N TRP A 187 -13.45 14.95 -21.04
CA TRP A 187 -13.99 15.00 -19.67
C TRP A 187 -13.31 13.94 -18.78
N GLY A 188 -13.70 13.88 -17.51
CA GLY A 188 -13.32 12.79 -16.59
C GLY A 188 -11.93 12.90 -15.97
N SER A 189 -11.17 13.98 -16.22
CA SER A 189 -9.86 14.18 -15.58
C SER A 189 -9.72 15.56 -14.95
N SER A 190 -8.74 15.70 -14.04
CA SER A 190 -8.42 16.98 -13.39
C SER A 190 -8.00 18.08 -14.38
N ASP A 191 -7.50 17.71 -15.55
CA ASP A 191 -7.11 18.66 -16.61
C ASP A 191 -8.32 19.09 -17.47
N HIS A 192 -9.38 18.27 -17.51
CA HIS A 192 -10.58 18.48 -18.32
C HIS A 192 -11.83 18.26 -17.46
N GLU A 193 -12.06 19.19 -16.52
CA GLU A 193 -13.16 19.17 -15.54
C GLU A 193 -14.52 19.56 -16.15
N SER A 194 -14.94 18.84 -17.20
CA SER A 194 -16.26 19.03 -17.81
C SER A 194 -17.36 18.67 -16.81
N LYS A 195 -18.35 19.56 -16.69
CA LYS A 195 -19.35 19.53 -15.61
C LYS A 195 -20.64 20.24 -15.97
N ILE A 196 -21.71 19.92 -15.25
CA ILE A 196 -22.97 20.68 -15.26
C ILE A 196 -23.26 21.24 -13.86
N SER A 197 -23.42 22.56 -13.76
CA SER A 197 -23.86 23.23 -12.54
C SER A 197 -25.39 23.14 -12.45
N ALA A 198 -25.89 22.36 -11.50
CA ALA A 198 -27.31 22.07 -11.28
C ALA A 198 -27.79 22.63 -9.94
N GLU A 199 -29.11 22.77 -9.78
CA GLU A 199 -29.74 23.15 -8.51
C GLU A 199 -30.74 22.06 -8.10
N ILE A 200 -30.31 21.16 -7.20
CA ILE A 200 -31.04 19.93 -6.85
C ILE A 200 -30.98 19.62 -5.35
N PRO A 201 -31.96 18.89 -4.79
CA PRO A 201 -31.84 18.25 -3.48
C PRO A 201 -30.68 17.24 -3.47
N LEU A 202 -29.87 17.24 -2.40
CA LEU A 202 -28.64 16.44 -2.34
C LEU A 202 -28.72 15.30 -1.32
N LEU A 203 -29.14 15.60 -0.10
CA LEU A 203 -29.18 14.68 1.03
C LEU A 203 -30.04 15.26 2.16
N ASP A 204 -30.41 14.42 3.12
CA ASP A 204 -30.98 14.85 4.40
C ASP A 204 -30.02 14.56 5.56
N LEU A 205 -30.00 15.48 6.53
CA LEU A 205 -29.24 15.39 7.76
C LEU A 205 -30.20 15.35 8.94
N THR A 206 -30.14 14.27 9.69
CA THR A 206 -30.92 14.09 10.92
C THR A 206 -29.98 13.91 12.09
N ILE A 207 -30.11 14.75 13.12
CA ILE A 207 -29.41 14.56 14.39
C ILE A 207 -30.31 13.70 15.27
N GLU A 208 -29.81 12.54 15.67
CA GLU A 208 -30.51 11.64 16.56
C GLU A 208 -30.30 12.02 18.03
N ASP A 209 -31.07 11.39 18.92
CA ASP A 209 -30.94 11.62 20.35
C ASP A 209 -29.53 11.26 20.84
N PRO A 210 -28.89 12.14 21.64
CA PRO A 210 -27.61 11.83 22.27
C PRO A 210 -27.70 10.58 23.15
N ILE A 211 -26.75 9.67 22.99
CA ILE A 211 -26.62 8.48 23.84
C ILE A 211 -25.60 8.77 24.93
N ILE A 212 -26.00 8.62 26.19
CA ILE A 212 -25.16 8.98 27.33
C ILE A 212 -24.63 7.71 28.00
N ASP A 213 -23.31 7.60 28.15
CA ASP A 213 -22.64 6.53 28.88
C ASP A 213 -21.60 7.10 29.85
N GLY A 214 -21.97 7.20 31.13
CA GLY A 214 -21.14 7.81 32.16
C GLY A 214 -20.88 9.30 31.90
N SER A 215 -19.64 9.62 31.55
CA SER A 215 -19.17 10.97 31.17
C SER A 215 -19.11 11.20 29.66
N ASP A 216 -19.26 10.14 28.87
CA ASP A 216 -19.19 10.21 27.41
C ASP A 216 -20.60 10.44 26.86
N ILE A 217 -20.71 11.37 25.90
CA ILE A 217 -21.93 11.62 25.15
C ILE A 217 -21.66 11.28 23.70
N TYR A 218 -22.41 10.32 23.17
CA TYR A 218 -22.35 9.93 21.77
C TYR A 218 -23.43 10.67 20.99
N LEU A 219 -23.04 11.27 19.87
CA LEU A 219 -23.87 12.14 19.06
C LEU A 219 -24.02 11.52 17.66
N PRO A 220 -25.11 10.77 17.40
CA PRO A 220 -25.35 10.15 16.11
C PRO A 220 -25.93 11.18 15.14
N VAL A 221 -25.37 11.24 13.94
CA VAL A 221 -25.95 11.96 12.81
C VAL A 221 -26.19 10.98 11.69
N LYS A 222 -27.44 10.90 11.28
CA LYS A 222 -27.87 10.13 10.13
C LYS A 222 -27.78 11.00 8.87
N ILE A 223 -27.03 10.51 7.90
CA ILE A 223 -26.90 11.08 6.56
C ILE A 223 -27.62 10.18 5.58
N ASP A 224 -28.67 10.72 4.99
CA ASP A 224 -29.48 10.07 3.99
C ASP A 224 -29.14 10.67 2.61
N SER A 225 -28.42 9.90 1.77
CA SER A 225 -27.80 10.40 0.54
C SER A 225 -27.92 9.38 -0.60
N PRO A 226 -28.18 9.80 -1.85
CA PRO A 226 -28.16 8.90 -3.00
C PRO A 226 -26.74 8.40 -3.35
N PHE A 227 -25.71 9.05 -2.80
CA PHE A 227 -24.30 8.78 -3.09
C PHE A 227 -23.68 7.71 -2.19
N GLY A 228 -24.40 7.20 -1.17
CA GLY A 228 -23.88 6.15 -0.28
C GLY A 228 -22.52 6.51 0.34
N LEU A 229 -21.60 5.55 0.34
CA LEU A 229 -20.25 5.68 0.92
C LEU A 229 -19.39 6.76 0.26
N ASP A 230 -19.67 7.14 -1.01
CA ASP A 230 -18.97 8.24 -1.67
C ASP A 230 -19.11 9.55 -0.89
N THR A 231 -20.24 9.73 -0.17
CA THR A 231 -20.45 10.89 0.71
C THR A 231 -19.40 10.96 1.80
N LEU A 232 -18.97 9.81 2.35
CA LEU A 232 -17.89 9.78 3.36
C LEU A 232 -16.52 9.92 2.69
N ALA A 233 -16.30 9.17 1.59
CA ALA A 233 -15.02 9.05 0.91
C ALA A 233 -14.52 10.37 0.31
N TYR A 234 -15.42 11.09 -0.35
CA TYR A 234 -15.05 12.16 -1.27
C TYR A 234 -15.67 13.51 -0.91
N SER A 235 -16.44 13.60 0.17
CA SER A 235 -16.85 14.91 0.67
C SER A 235 -15.62 15.72 1.09
N SER A 236 -15.70 17.03 0.91
CA SER A 236 -14.64 17.95 1.30
C SER A 236 -14.52 18.10 2.81
N SER A 237 -15.63 17.98 3.54
CA SER A 237 -15.63 17.98 5.01
C SER A 237 -16.95 17.48 5.58
N ILE A 238 -16.88 16.73 6.68
CA ILE A 238 -18.00 16.40 7.57
C ILE A 238 -17.56 16.76 8.99
N GLU A 239 -18.18 17.78 9.59
CA GLU A 239 -17.79 18.31 10.89
C GLU A 239 -18.97 18.37 11.86
N LEU A 240 -18.82 17.77 13.04
CA LEU A 240 -19.74 17.96 14.17
C LEU A 240 -19.16 18.94 15.19
N ARG A 241 -20.00 19.86 15.68
CA ARG A 241 -19.63 20.81 16.73
C ARG A 241 -20.63 20.78 17.87
N VAL A 242 -20.11 20.89 19.10
CA VAL A 242 -20.90 21.05 20.32
C VAL A 242 -20.61 22.42 20.89
N ASN A 243 -21.64 23.23 21.12
CA ASN A 243 -21.53 24.62 21.58
C ASN A 243 -20.55 25.44 20.70
N ASN A 244 -20.60 25.21 19.39
CA ASN A 244 -19.72 25.80 18.38
C ASN A 244 -18.23 25.43 18.50
N ILE A 245 -17.88 24.41 19.29
CA ILE A 245 -16.55 23.80 19.39
C ILE A 245 -16.53 22.54 18.55
N LEU A 246 -15.56 22.42 17.64
CA LEU A 246 -15.35 21.22 16.82
C LEU A 246 -15.00 20.03 17.71
N ILE A 247 -15.69 18.91 17.50
CA ILE A 247 -15.32 17.65 18.16
C ILE A 247 -14.11 17.05 17.46
N SER A 248 -13.09 16.70 18.23
CA SER A 248 -11.90 15.99 17.76
C SER A 248 -12.02 14.50 17.99
N GLY A 249 -11.51 13.69 17.07
CA GLY A 249 -11.47 12.23 17.17
C GLY A 249 -12.07 11.57 15.93
N ASN A 250 -11.89 10.26 15.83
CA ASN A 250 -12.49 9.46 14.77
C ASN A 250 -13.92 9.08 15.20
N PRO A 251 -14.96 9.53 14.51
CA PRO A 251 -16.31 9.04 14.75
C PRO A 251 -16.42 7.56 14.34
N VAL A 252 -17.47 6.90 14.81
CA VAL A 252 -17.80 5.53 14.40
C VAL A 252 -18.92 5.56 13.38
N GLU A 253 -18.70 4.95 12.23
CA GLU A 253 -19.67 4.87 11.15
C GLU A 253 -20.37 3.50 11.10
N THR A 254 -21.68 3.52 10.93
CA THR A 254 -22.53 2.34 10.75
C THR A 254 -23.48 2.55 9.58
N GLN A 255 -24.02 1.47 9.04
CA GLN A 255 -24.99 1.52 7.94
C GLN A 255 -26.35 1.01 8.39
N SER A 256 -27.40 1.76 8.09
CA SER A 256 -28.79 1.37 8.33
C SER A 256 -29.58 1.48 7.03
N GLY A 257 -29.73 0.36 6.32
CA GLY A 257 -30.28 0.36 4.97
C GLY A 257 -29.39 1.14 3.99
N ASP A 258 -29.96 2.15 3.32
CA ASP A 258 -29.21 3.05 2.42
C ASP A 258 -28.60 4.26 3.16
N SER A 259 -28.89 4.40 4.46
CA SER A 259 -28.45 5.53 5.28
C SER A 259 -27.14 5.24 5.99
N ILE A 260 -26.33 6.28 6.18
CA ILE A 260 -25.09 6.21 6.95
C ILE A 260 -25.30 6.95 8.26
N ILE A 261 -24.94 6.32 9.38
CA ILE A 261 -25.00 6.94 10.70
C ILE A 261 -23.56 7.12 11.19
N ILE A 262 -23.18 8.37 11.42
CA ILE A 262 -21.86 8.74 11.94
C ILE A 262 -22.04 9.18 13.39
N THR A 263 -21.33 8.53 14.31
CA THR A 263 -21.47 8.79 15.74
C THR A 263 -20.19 9.36 16.32
N TRP A 264 -20.23 10.62 16.74
CA TRP A 264 -19.09 11.28 17.41
C TRP A 264 -19.16 11.07 18.91
N THR A 265 -17.98 11.01 19.54
CA THR A 265 -17.86 10.98 21.00
C THR A 265 -17.49 12.38 21.52
N TRP A 266 -18.29 12.92 22.43
CA TRP A 266 -18.02 14.18 23.13
C TRP A 266 -17.78 13.92 24.61
N GLN A 267 -16.62 14.35 25.12
CA GLN A 267 -16.19 14.16 26.51
C GLN A 267 -16.06 15.49 27.28
N GLY A 268 -16.71 16.55 26.78
CA GLY A 268 -16.61 17.90 27.33
C GLY A 268 -17.64 18.24 28.40
N ALA A 269 -18.41 17.26 28.86
CA ALA A 269 -19.53 17.48 29.77
C ALA A 269 -19.09 17.99 31.14
N ALA A 270 -19.82 18.96 31.69
CA ALA A 270 -19.50 19.53 33.00
C ALA A 270 -19.97 18.68 34.20
N GLY A 271 -20.75 17.62 33.95
CA GLY A 271 -21.41 16.80 34.95
C GLY A 271 -22.76 17.38 35.38
N GLY A 272 -23.76 16.51 35.56
CA GLY A 272 -25.14 16.89 35.85
C GLY A 272 -25.94 17.24 34.58
N GLU A 273 -27.09 17.89 34.78
CA GLU A 273 -27.98 18.31 33.68
C GLU A 273 -27.46 19.59 33.02
N GLU A 274 -27.18 19.52 31.72
CA GLU A 274 -26.72 20.64 30.89
C GLU A 274 -27.42 20.64 29.52
N THR A 275 -27.59 21.83 28.93
CA THR A 275 -28.09 21.97 27.56
C THR A 275 -26.92 22.17 26.62
N ILE A 276 -26.85 21.34 25.59
CA ILE A 276 -25.82 21.39 24.55
C ILE A 276 -26.44 21.73 23.20
N GLN A 277 -25.77 22.58 22.43
CA GLN A 277 -26.11 22.84 21.04
C GLN A 277 -25.23 21.99 20.13
N VAL A 278 -25.83 21.09 19.37
CA VAL A 278 -25.14 20.21 18.42
C VAL A 278 -25.38 20.75 17.01
N SER A 279 -24.31 20.99 16.26
CA SER A 279 -24.39 21.45 14.87
C SER A 279 -23.55 20.57 13.95
N ILE A 280 -24.14 20.11 12.85
CA ILE A 280 -23.49 19.36 11.78
C ILE A 280 -23.24 20.27 10.57
N ARG A 281 -22.09 20.10 9.93
CA ARG A 281 -21.73 20.76 8.67
C ARG A 281 -21.14 19.76 7.70
N VAL A 282 -21.72 19.68 6.50
CA VAL A 282 -21.30 18.81 5.42
C VAL A 282 -21.00 19.67 4.19
N SER A 283 -19.85 19.47 3.56
CA SER A 283 -19.48 20.09 2.30
C SER A 283 -19.11 19.00 1.33
N LEU A 284 -19.89 18.80 0.27
CA LEU A 284 -19.57 17.80 -0.76
C LEU A 284 -18.41 18.27 -1.63
N GLN A 285 -18.32 19.57 -1.90
CA GLN A 285 -17.32 20.20 -2.77
C GLN A 285 -16.63 21.37 -2.07
N SER A 286 -15.40 21.66 -2.46
CA SER A 286 -14.62 22.77 -1.89
C SER A 286 -15.20 24.15 -2.24
N SER A 287 -15.81 24.27 -3.42
CA SER A 287 -16.52 25.47 -3.89
C SER A 287 -18.05 25.36 -3.83
N GLY A 288 -18.57 24.28 -3.24
CA GLY A 288 -20.00 23.96 -3.22
C GLY A 288 -20.77 24.56 -2.03
N PRO A 289 -22.05 24.18 -1.88
CA PRO A 289 -22.90 24.67 -0.82
C PRO A 289 -22.50 24.00 0.51
N LEU A 290 -22.45 24.78 1.58
CA LEU A 290 -22.28 24.25 2.94
C LEU A 290 -23.64 23.82 3.48
N LEU A 291 -23.87 22.51 3.51
CA LEU A 291 -25.06 21.91 4.09
C LEU A 291 -24.88 21.88 5.61
N SER A 292 -25.81 22.48 6.36
CA SER A 292 -25.66 22.55 7.82
C SER A 292 -26.98 22.60 8.54
N GLY A 293 -26.98 22.07 9.75
CA GLY A 293 -28.14 22.03 10.63
C GLY A 293 -27.71 22.03 12.10
N GLN A 294 -28.62 22.42 13.00
CA GLN A 294 -28.34 22.45 14.43
C GLN A 294 -29.59 22.12 15.25
N SER A 295 -29.38 21.51 16.40
CA SER A 295 -30.43 21.21 17.39
C SER A 295 -29.87 21.36 18.80
N ASP A 296 -30.74 21.69 19.75
CA ASP A 296 -30.40 21.80 21.16
C ASP A 296 -30.91 20.57 21.91
N PHE A 297 -30.06 19.97 22.74
CA PHE A 297 -30.39 18.78 23.53
C PHE A 297 -30.14 19.02 25.01
N LEU A 298 -30.98 18.43 25.85
CA LEU A 298 -30.77 18.37 27.30
C LEU A 298 -30.09 17.03 27.62
N VAL A 299 -28.87 17.08 28.15
CA VAL A 299 -28.08 15.90 28.51
C VAL A 299 -27.80 15.89 30.00
N GLU A 300 -27.83 14.72 30.62
CA GLU A 300 -27.48 14.54 32.03
C GLU A 300 -26.33 13.53 32.12
N THR A 301 -25.14 14.00 32.49
CA THR A 301 -23.95 13.15 32.66
C THR A 301 -23.67 12.89 34.13
N PHE A 302 -23.11 11.72 34.44
CA PHE A 302 -22.73 11.36 35.79
C PHE A 302 -21.21 11.42 35.91
N ASP A 303 -20.71 12.01 37.00
CA ASP A 303 -19.28 12.28 37.29
C ASP A 303 -18.45 11.00 37.58
N GLY A 304 -18.81 9.87 36.96
CA GLY A 304 -18.09 8.61 37.02
C GLY A 304 -17.33 8.40 35.73
N GLY A 305 -16.00 8.50 35.76
CA GLY A 305 -15.11 8.30 34.61
C GLY A 305 -15.12 6.88 34.05
N GLY A 306 -16.23 6.47 33.46
CA GLY A 306 -16.55 5.10 33.05
C GLY A 306 -16.77 4.90 31.56
N GLY A 307 -16.37 5.85 30.71
CA GLY A 307 -16.46 5.72 29.25
C GLY A 307 -15.18 5.17 28.62
N THR A 308 -15.30 4.39 27.55
CA THR A 308 -14.17 3.92 26.72
C THR A 308 -13.62 5.02 25.82
N GLY A 309 -14.29 6.17 25.71
CA GLY A 309 -13.93 7.26 24.79
C GLY A 309 -14.21 6.97 23.31
N THR A 310 -14.78 5.81 22.99
CA THR A 310 -15.19 5.43 21.63
C THR A 310 -16.59 4.85 21.67
N PHE A 311 -17.44 5.24 20.73
CA PHE A 311 -18.80 4.70 20.61
C PHE A 311 -18.75 3.21 20.28
N TYR A 312 -19.60 2.43 20.95
CA TYR A 312 -19.73 1.00 20.69
C TYR A 312 -21.07 0.73 19.98
N PRO A 313 -21.05 0.47 18.66
CA PRO A 313 -22.27 0.31 17.88
C PRO A 313 -22.91 -1.06 18.12
N GLN A 314 -24.25 -1.10 18.08
CA GLN A 314 -25.02 -2.35 18.12
C GLN A 314 -25.04 -3.05 16.76
N ASP A 315 -25.03 -2.27 15.68
CA ASP A 315 -24.93 -2.77 14.32
C ASP A 315 -23.47 -2.86 13.87
N GLU A 316 -23.22 -3.67 12.85
CA GLU A 316 -21.89 -3.87 12.28
C GLU A 316 -21.32 -2.53 11.76
N PRO A 317 -20.14 -2.09 12.23
CA PRO A 317 -19.53 -0.85 11.78
C PRO A 317 -19.06 -0.97 10.33
N LEU A 318 -18.94 0.18 9.66
CA LEU A 318 -18.37 0.25 8.33
C LEU A 318 -16.89 -0.16 8.35
N ARG A 319 -16.47 -0.86 7.29
CA ARG A 319 -15.08 -1.31 7.10
C ARG A 319 -14.16 -0.22 6.53
N THR A 320 -14.75 0.88 6.07
CA THR A 320 -14.04 2.03 5.48
C THR A 320 -14.88 3.29 5.64
N SER A 321 -14.22 4.40 5.91
CA SER A 321 -14.78 5.76 5.80
C SER A 321 -14.69 6.28 4.36
N GLY A 322 -14.21 5.46 3.42
CA GLY A 322 -14.05 5.76 2.00
C GLY A 322 -12.64 6.16 1.58
N VAL A 323 -11.75 6.48 2.54
CA VAL A 323 -10.31 6.66 2.28
C VAL A 323 -9.57 5.31 2.29
N GLY A 324 -10.15 4.31 2.95
CA GLY A 324 -9.54 3.00 3.21
C GLY A 324 -8.75 2.96 4.51
N SER A 325 -8.39 1.76 4.96
CA SER A 325 -7.58 1.52 6.15
C SER A 325 -6.11 1.25 5.79
N PRO A 326 -5.14 1.64 6.64
CA PRO A 326 -3.73 1.29 6.45
C PRO A 326 -3.48 -0.22 6.59
N LEU A 327 -2.58 -0.76 5.76
CA LEU A 327 -2.15 -2.16 5.79
C LEU A 327 -0.63 -2.28 5.69
N ALA A 328 -0.04 -3.08 6.58
CA ALA A 328 1.36 -3.48 6.47
C ALA A 328 1.48 -5.01 6.45
N VAL A 329 2.14 -5.52 5.41
CA VAL A 329 2.33 -6.95 5.16
C VAL A 329 3.80 -7.31 5.32
N GLU A 330 4.10 -8.12 6.33
CA GLU A 330 5.42 -8.73 6.50
C GLU A 330 5.34 -10.24 6.30
N GLN A 331 6.14 -10.79 5.39
CA GLN A 331 6.20 -12.23 5.16
C GLN A 331 7.63 -12.76 5.34
N ILE A 332 7.77 -13.74 6.23
CA ILE A 332 9.01 -14.49 6.43
C ILE A 332 8.84 -15.87 5.82
N VAL A 333 9.72 -16.25 4.91
CA VAL A 333 9.65 -17.50 4.16
C VAL A 333 10.93 -18.30 4.40
N GLU A 334 10.79 -19.58 4.69
CA GLU A 334 11.93 -20.49 4.88
C GLU A 334 11.78 -21.73 3.99
N LEU A 335 12.77 -21.96 3.12
CA LEU A 335 12.87 -23.16 2.29
C LEU A 335 13.85 -24.15 2.92
N SER A 336 13.36 -25.35 3.20
CA SER A 336 14.14 -26.42 3.82
C SER A 336 13.82 -27.79 3.23
N ILE A 337 14.61 -28.80 3.60
CA ILE A 337 14.36 -30.20 3.25
C ILE A 337 13.94 -30.93 4.51
N SER A 338 12.77 -31.56 4.48
CA SER A 338 12.30 -32.44 5.55
C SER A 338 11.84 -33.77 4.97
N LYS A 339 12.37 -34.87 5.51
CA LYS A 339 12.08 -36.25 5.05
C LYS A 339 12.29 -36.44 3.53
N GLY A 340 13.27 -35.75 2.95
CA GLY A 340 13.62 -35.85 1.54
C GLY A 340 12.69 -35.12 0.58
N LYS A 341 11.81 -34.25 1.08
CA LYS A 341 10.96 -33.37 0.26
C LYS A 341 11.26 -31.90 0.59
N LEU A 342 11.08 -31.02 -0.40
CA LEU A 342 11.10 -29.58 -0.17
C LEU A 342 9.90 -29.14 0.66
N LYS A 343 10.17 -28.33 1.68
CA LYS A 343 9.17 -27.73 2.56
C LYS A 343 9.36 -26.21 2.55
N LEU A 344 8.26 -25.50 2.35
CA LEU A 344 8.20 -24.05 2.45
C LEU A 344 7.39 -23.69 3.69
N SER A 345 8.05 -23.10 4.67
CA SER A 345 7.41 -22.49 5.83
C SER A 345 7.18 -21.01 5.54
N ARG A 346 5.99 -20.49 5.83
CA ARG A 346 5.66 -19.08 5.68
C ARG A 346 5.05 -18.56 6.98
N LEU A 347 5.49 -17.39 7.40
CA LEU A 347 4.88 -16.59 8.45
C LEU A 347 4.47 -15.26 7.82
N THR A 348 3.19 -15.07 7.54
CA THR A 348 2.63 -13.83 7.02
C THR A 348 1.99 -13.07 8.17
N THR A 349 2.43 -11.84 8.41
CA THR A 349 1.87 -10.92 9.42
C THR A 349 1.21 -9.76 8.71
N LEU A 350 -0.07 -9.55 8.99
CA LEU A 350 -0.84 -8.40 8.55
C LEU A 350 -1.02 -7.49 9.76
N GLU A 351 -0.41 -6.31 9.73
CA GLU A 351 -0.69 -5.23 10.68
C GLU A 351 -1.76 -4.33 10.07
N ILE A 352 -2.89 -4.24 10.75
CA ILE A 352 -4.14 -3.64 10.28
C ILE A 352 -4.50 -2.53 11.24
N ASP A 353 -4.81 -1.36 10.72
CA ASP A 353 -5.22 -0.18 11.49
C ASP A 353 -6.55 0.40 10.95
N GLY A 354 -7.03 1.50 11.53
CA GLY A 354 -8.21 2.23 11.05
C GLY A 354 -9.55 1.50 11.25
N GLU A 355 -10.48 1.77 10.34
CA GLU A 355 -11.84 1.23 10.34
C GLU A 355 -11.86 -0.29 10.23
N MET A 356 -10.96 -0.88 9.44
CA MET A 356 -10.83 -2.33 9.35
C MET A 356 -10.41 -2.95 10.68
N ALA A 357 -9.46 -2.34 11.41
CA ALA A 357 -9.06 -2.82 12.73
C ALA A 357 -10.22 -2.73 13.74
N PHE A 358 -10.98 -1.62 13.72
CA PHE A 358 -12.17 -1.45 14.55
C PHE A 358 -13.23 -2.50 14.23
N TRP A 359 -13.53 -2.72 12.95
CA TRP A 359 -14.48 -3.74 12.48
C TRP A 359 -14.07 -5.16 12.90
N MET A 360 -12.78 -5.51 12.77
CA MET A 360 -12.26 -6.80 13.23
C MET A 360 -12.40 -6.97 14.74
N ARG A 361 -12.15 -5.91 15.52
CA ARG A 361 -12.31 -5.90 16.99
C ARG A 361 -13.76 -6.08 17.40
N TRP A 362 -14.66 -5.32 16.79
CA TRP A 362 -16.09 -5.45 16.97
C TRP A 362 -16.58 -6.86 16.63
N GLY A 363 -16.08 -7.44 15.53
CA GLY A 363 -16.43 -8.78 15.09
C GLY A 363 -15.98 -9.89 16.04
N MET A 364 -14.85 -9.73 16.73
CA MET A 364 -14.39 -10.68 17.75
C MET A 364 -15.33 -10.72 18.97
N ASP A 365 -15.83 -9.56 19.39
CA ASP A 365 -16.78 -9.39 20.52
C ASP A 365 -18.23 -9.81 20.16
N HIS A 366 -18.48 -10.13 18.89
CA HIS A 366 -19.81 -10.54 18.37
C HIS A 366 -19.86 -12.01 17.92
N ILE A 367 -18.85 -12.82 18.22
CA ILE A 367 -18.83 -14.21 17.76
C ILE A 367 -20.03 -14.99 18.31
N GLY A 368 -20.79 -15.59 17.38
CA GLY A 368 -21.97 -16.37 17.69
C GLY A 368 -23.22 -15.52 17.98
N ASP A 369 -23.18 -14.20 17.78
CA ASP A 369 -24.38 -13.38 17.81
C ASP A 369 -25.32 -13.75 16.64
N VAL A 370 -26.60 -13.92 16.98
CA VAL A 370 -27.68 -14.28 16.07
C VAL A 370 -28.36 -13.06 15.45
N ASN A 371 -28.04 -11.85 15.92
CA ASN A 371 -28.64 -10.60 15.46
C ASN A 371 -27.81 -9.88 14.39
N ILE A 372 -26.55 -10.27 14.18
CA ILE A 372 -25.68 -9.74 13.10
C ILE A 372 -26.38 -9.76 11.74
N ALA A 373 -26.11 -8.76 10.89
CA ALA A 373 -26.65 -8.69 9.54
C ALA A 373 -26.47 -10.02 8.75
N PRO A 374 -27.50 -10.49 8.00
CA PRO A 374 -27.44 -11.78 7.29
C PRO A 374 -26.32 -11.90 6.24
N ASN A 375 -25.83 -10.77 5.73
CA ASN A 375 -24.76 -10.66 4.74
C ASN A 375 -23.35 -10.58 5.37
N SER A 376 -23.24 -10.47 6.69
CA SER A 376 -21.94 -10.43 7.38
C SER A 376 -21.16 -11.74 7.22
N VAL A 377 -19.84 -11.63 7.04
CA VAL A 377 -18.94 -12.79 6.98
C VAL A 377 -18.78 -13.51 8.33
N LEU A 378 -19.16 -12.84 9.42
CA LEU A 378 -19.17 -13.37 10.79
C LEU A 378 -20.42 -14.22 11.08
N ARG A 379 -21.44 -14.12 10.22
CA ARG A 379 -22.71 -14.83 10.39
C ARG A 379 -22.49 -16.35 10.43
N GLY A 380 -22.99 -16.98 11.49
CA GLY A 380 -22.94 -18.45 11.63
C GLY A 380 -21.57 -19.01 12.05
N TRP A 381 -20.69 -18.16 12.59
CA TRP A 381 -19.51 -18.61 13.34
C TRP A 381 -19.95 -19.31 14.62
N ASN A 382 -19.24 -20.37 15.01
CA ASN A 382 -19.58 -21.11 16.22
C ASN A 382 -19.20 -20.28 17.45
N PRO A 383 -20.10 -20.06 18.43
CA PRO A 383 -19.75 -19.37 19.68
C PRO A 383 -18.77 -20.16 20.55
N GLY A 384 -18.67 -21.49 20.38
CA GLY A 384 -17.81 -22.31 21.24
C GLY A 384 -18.22 -22.24 22.71
N SER A 385 -17.34 -21.68 23.55
CA SER A 385 -17.55 -21.51 25.00
C SER A 385 -17.86 -20.07 25.42
N ILE A 386 -18.02 -19.14 24.47
CA ILE A 386 -18.33 -17.74 24.74
C ILE A 386 -19.72 -17.65 25.37
N THR A 387 -19.80 -17.02 26.54
CA THR A 387 -21.05 -16.78 27.28
C THR A 387 -21.77 -15.54 26.80
N ASP A 388 -23.01 -15.33 27.25
CA ASP A 388 -23.78 -14.14 26.87
C ASP A 388 -23.32 -12.89 27.62
N GLU A 389 -22.64 -13.04 28.76
CA GLU A 389 -22.04 -11.93 29.51
C GLU A 389 -20.71 -11.45 28.91
N GLU A 390 -19.99 -12.36 28.26
CA GLU A 390 -18.72 -12.13 27.56
C GLU A 390 -18.95 -11.44 26.22
N ARG A 391 -19.98 -11.87 25.50
CA ARG A 391 -20.36 -11.28 24.21
C ARG A 391 -20.88 -9.86 24.38
N VAL A 392 -20.48 -8.97 23.46
CA VAL A 392 -20.92 -7.57 23.43
C VAL A 392 -20.49 -6.83 24.70
N SER A 393 -19.36 -7.22 25.29
CA SER A 393 -18.84 -6.66 26.55
C SER A 393 -18.01 -5.39 26.32
N LYS A 394 -17.81 -5.00 25.06
CA LYS A 394 -16.92 -3.92 24.60
C LYS A 394 -15.42 -4.23 24.77
N ASN A 395 -15.08 -5.43 25.25
CA ASN A 395 -13.72 -5.86 25.50
C ASN A 395 -13.52 -7.27 24.96
N ILE A 396 -12.48 -7.45 24.16
CA ILE A 396 -12.15 -8.75 23.59
C ILE A 396 -11.52 -9.62 24.66
N GLU A 397 -12.23 -10.65 25.07
CA GLU A 397 -11.76 -11.57 26.10
C GLU A 397 -10.92 -12.68 25.50
N SER A 398 -10.13 -13.36 26.35
CA SER A 398 -9.26 -14.45 25.89
C SER A 398 -10.03 -15.58 25.21
N VAL A 399 -11.26 -15.87 25.67
CA VAL A 399 -12.10 -16.94 25.11
C VAL A 399 -12.59 -16.60 23.70
N GLU A 400 -12.91 -15.33 23.45
CA GLU A 400 -13.34 -14.82 22.14
C GLU A 400 -12.18 -14.80 21.16
N LEU A 401 -11.01 -14.32 21.60
CA LEU A 401 -9.78 -14.31 20.81
C LEU A 401 -9.39 -15.73 20.37
N GLU A 402 -9.43 -16.70 21.28
CA GLU A 402 -9.16 -18.09 20.96
C GLU A 402 -10.22 -18.67 20.00
N GLN A 403 -11.49 -18.31 20.17
CA GLN A 403 -12.55 -18.79 19.29
C GLN A 403 -12.45 -18.17 17.90
N PHE A 404 -12.10 -16.89 17.79
CA PHE A 404 -11.81 -16.22 16.53
C PHE A 404 -10.71 -16.94 15.77
N GLN A 405 -9.59 -17.25 16.43
CA GLN A 405 -8.46 -17.98 15.82
C GLN A 405 -8.87 -19.37 15.33
N ARG A 406 -9.75 -20.07 16.08
CA ARG A 406 -10.29 -21.38 15.67
C ARG A 406 -11.21 -21.30 14.46
N GLU A 407 -12.11 -20.33 14.40
CA GLU A 407 -12.99 -20.14 13.25
C GLU A 407 -12.21 -19.69 12.02
N MET A 408 -11.25 -18.77 12.19
CA MET A 408 -10.35 -18.33 11.11
C MET A 408 -9.60 -19.51 10.49
N ALA A 409 -9.13 -20.48 11.28
CA ALA A 409 -8.42 -21.65 10.72
C ALA A 409 -9.27 -22.43 9.70
N ASN A 410 -10.60 -22.36 9.82
CA ASN A 410 -11.54 -23.01 8.91
C ASN A 410 -12.13 -22.07 7.86
N ARG A 411 -12.21 -20.76 8.14
CA ARG A 411 -12.98 -19.77 7.38
C ARG A 411 -12.17 -18.59 6.86
N TYR A 412 -10.85 -18.56 7.04
CA TYR A 412 -10.02 -17.41 6.65
C TYR A 412 -10.22 -17.01 5.18
N ARG A 413 -10.42 -17.96 4.26
CA ARG A 413 -10.65 -17.63 2.84
C ARG A 413 -11.89 -16.76 2.66
N THR A 414 -13.01 -17.14 3.29
CA THR A 414 -14.24 -16.36 3.24
C THR A 414 -14.06 -15.04 3.97
N TYR A 415 -13.47 -15.05 5.17
CA TYR A 415 -13.27 -13.83 5.94
C TYR A 415 -12.37 -12.80 5.24
N MET A 416 -11.32 -13.27 4.57
CA MET A 416 -10.36 -12.41 3.89
C MET A 416 -10.84 -11.99 2.50
N THR A 417 -11.37 -12.92 1.69
CA THR A 417 -11.55 -12.69 0.25
C THR A 417 -12.99 -12.28 -0.13
N ASP A 418 -13.98 -12.53 0.71
CA ASP A 418 -15.37 -12.16 0.41
C ASP A 418 -15.54 -10.64 0.29
N ILE A 419 -16.52 -10.21 -0.52
CA ILE A 419 -16.85 -8.78 -0.73
C ILE A 419 -17.27 -8.09 0.58
N ASN A 420 -17.87 -8.84 1.50
CA ASN A 420 -18.24 -8.39 2.84
C ASN A 420 -17.16 -8.67 3.91
N GLY A 421 -16.01 -9.23 3.50
CA GLY A 421 -14.85 -9.50 4.34
C GLY A 421 -13.76 -8.45 4.22
N MET A 422 -12.50 -8.88 4.27
CA MET A 422 -11.35 -7.97 4.16
C MET A 422 -11.00 -7.57 2.73
N GLN A 423 -11.61 -8.18 1.70
CA GLN A 423 -11.26 -8.01 0.28
C GLN A 423 -9.75 -8.17 -0.02
N ILE A 424 -9.11 -9.13 0.64
CA ILE A 424 -7.76 -9.60 0.36
C ILE A 424 -7.85 -11.01 -0.23
N ASP A 425 -7.24 -11.23 -1.39
CA ASP A 425 -7.08 -12.56 -1.96
C ASP A 425 -6.09 -13.38 -1.11
N SER A 426 -6.65 -14.24 -0.27
CA SER A 426 -5.88 -15.12 0.61
C SER A 426 -5.09 -16.17 -0.18
N GLY A 427 -5.55 -16.57 -1.37
CA GLY A 427 -4.84 -17.52 -2.21
C GLY A 427 -3.54 -16.94 -2.73
N GLU A 428 -3.59 -15.70 -3.22
CA GLU A 428 -2.41 -15.00 -3.76
C GLU A 428 -1.44 -14.52 -2.67
N LEU A 429 -1.96 -14.17 -1.48
CA LEU A 429 -1.15 -13.71 -0.34
C LEU A 429 -0.43 -14.85 0.41
N ILE A 430 -1.16 -15.92 0.76
CA ILE A 430 -0.63 -17.00 1.63
C ILE A 430 -0.61 -18.38 0.97
N GLY A 431 -1.30 -18.57 -0.14
CA GLY A 431 -1.45 -19.86 -0.84
C GLY A 431 -2.78 -20.57 -0.57
N ASP A 432 -3.00 -21.69 -1.26
CA ASP A 432 -4.23 -22.46 -1.15
C ASP A 432 -4.23 -23.45 0.03
N GLN A 433 -5.37 -23.51 0.72
CA GLN A 433 -5.58 -24.40 1.87
C GLN A 433 -5.33 -25.88 1.54
N SER A 434 -5.63 -26.33 0.32
CA SER A 434 -5.45 -27.72 -0.10
C SER A 434 -4.00 -28.18 -0.08
N ASP A 435 -3.07 -27.23 -0.16
CA ASP A 435 -1.66 -27.52 -0.34
C ASP A 435 -0.89 -27.46 1.00
N PHE A 436 -1.50 -26.89 2.03
CA PHE A 436 -0.88 -26.78 3.35
C PHE A 436 -0.86 -28.12 4.07
N ASP A 437 0.32 -28.53 4.51
CA ASP A 437 0.49 -29.61 5.48
C ASP A 437 -0.04 -29.19 6.86
N THR A 438 0.18 -27.92 7.24
CA THR A 438 -0.30 -27.31 8.48
C THR A 438 -0.57 -25.82 8.28
N ILE A 439 -1.62 -25.32 8.94
CA ILE A 439 -1.93 -23.89 9.06
C ILE A 439 -2.22 -23.58 10.53
N SER A 440 -1.70 -22.46 11.01
CA SER A 440 -2.00 -21.89 12.32
C SER A 440 -2.24 -20.39 12.15
N ILE A 441 -3.26 -19.88 12.83
CA ILE A 441 -3.63 -18.47 12.78
C ILE A 441 -3.59 -17.93 14.20
N SER A 442 -2.97 -16.77 14.37
CA SER A 442 -2.92 -16.06 15.65
C SER A 442 -3.25 -14.58 15.45
N VAL A 443 -3.84 -13.99 16.48
CA VAL A 443 -4.19 -12.57 16.53
C VAL A 443 -3.50 -11.96 17.75
N ASP A 444 -2.85 -10.82 17.55
CA ASP A 444 -2.25 -10.00 18.60
C ASP A 444 -2.96 -8.65 18.62
N LEU A 445 -3.60 -8.33 19.74
CA LEU A 445 -4.36 -7.09 19.95
C LEU A 445 -3.46 -5.90 20.31
N MET A 446 -2.14 -6.08 20.30
CA MET A 446 -1.13 -5.04 20.54
C MET A 446 -1.27 -4.34 21.90
N GLY A 447 -1.80 -5.06 22.90
CA GLY A 447 -1.94 -4.58 24.27
C GLY A 447 -3.26 -3.86 24.58
N GLU A 448 -4.12 -3.64 23.59
CA GLU A 448 -5.44 -3.03 23.77
C GLU A 448 -6.54 -4.08 23.56
N THR A 449 -7.33 -4.38 24.60
CA THR A 449 -8.43 -5.35 24.51
C THR A 449 -9.77 -4.69 24.21
N SER A 450 -9.90 -3.39 24.42
CA SER A 450 -11.15 -2.67 24.18
C SER A 450 -11.47 -2.62 22.68
N VAL A 451 -12.75 -2.57 22.34
CA VAL A 451 -13.23 -2.32 20.97
C VAL A 451 -13.14 -0.83 20.68
N VAL A 452 -11.95 -0.39 20.25
CA VAL A 452 -11.60 1.01 19.92
C VAL A 452 -10.73 1.04 18.66
N TYR A 453 -10.52 2.23 18.08
CA TYR A 453 -9.58 2.43 16.96
C TYR A 453 -8.14 2.21 17.44
N HIS A 454 -7.67 0.97 17.35
CA HIS A 454 -6.31 0.58 17.70
C HIS A 454 -5.85 -0.54 16.76
N PRO A 455 -4.60 -0.52 16.27
CA PRO A 455 -4.11 -1.54 15.36
C PRO A 455 -4.09 -2.92 16.00
N LEU A 456 -4.11 -3.95 15.16
CA LEU A 456 -3.95 -5.36 15.54
C LEU A 456 -3.08 -6.09 14.50
N LYS A 457 -2.54 -7.24 14.89
CA LYS A 457 -1.78 -8.11 13.99
C LYS A 457 -2.48 -9.45 13.80
N LEU A 458 -2.70 -9.81 12.53
CA LEU A 458 -3.18 -11.13 12.13
C LEU A 458 -2.02 -11.91 11.50
N GLN A 459 -1.70 -13.06 12.08
CA GLN A 459 -0.55 -13.87 11.70
C GLN A 459 -0.99 -15.23 11.16
N PHE A 460 -0.48 -15.59 9.99
CA PHE A 460 -0.67 -16.89 9.35
C PHE A 460 0.66 -17.63 9.33
N SER A 461 0.73 -18.78 9.98
CA SER A 461 1.85 -19.70 9.88
C SER A 461 1.44 -20.91 9.05
N THR A 462 2.03 -21.06 7.86
CA THR A 462 1.73 -22.16 6.94
C THR A 462 2.98 -22.99 6.65
N LEU A 463 2.78 -24.28 6.44
CA LEU A 463 3.81 -25.21 5.97
C LEU A 463 3.27 -25.96 4.76
N GLN A 464 4.00 -25.94 3.65
CA GLN A 464 3.61 -26.59 2.40
C GLN A 464 4.72 -27.50 1.89
N THR A 465 4.35 -28.63 1.29
CA THR A 465 5.25 -29.44 0.47
C THR A 465 5.26 -28.89 -0.95
N ILE A 466 6.44 -28.61 -1.50
CA ILE A 466 6.56 -28.10 -2.88
C ILE A 466 7.26 -29.14 -3.76
N ASP A 467 6.85 -29.20 -5.02
CA ASP A 467 7.51 -29.99 -6.05
C ASP A 467 8.86 -29.37 -6.46
N GLU A 468 9.81 -30.24 -6.74
CA GLU A 468 11.17 -29.83 -7.11
C GLU A 468 11.22 -29.34 -8.56
N ASP A 469 12.00 -28.29 -8.82
CA ASP A 469 12.29 -27.76 -10.16
C ASP A 469 11.06 -27.26 -10.95
N THR A 470 9.94 -26.99 -10.28
CA THR A 470 8.75 -26.37 -10.88
C THR A 470 8.67 -24.89 -10.56
N ASN A 471 8.19 -24.08 -11.50
CA ASN A 471 7.87 -22.68 -11.22
C ASN A 471 6.78 -22.60 -10.15
N PHE A 472 7.01 -21.77 -9.15
CA PHE A 472 6.14 -21.57 -8.01
C PHE A 472 5.92 -20.07 -7.82
N VAL A 473 4.66 -19.66 -7.77
CA VAL A 473 4.30 -18.28 -7.44
C VAL A 473 4.36 -18.15 -5.93
N LEU A 474 5.30 -17.33 -5.44
CA LEU A 474 5.45 -17.09 -4.01
C LEU A 474 4.37 -16.16 -3.48
N MET A 475 4.12 -15.08 -4.21
CA MET A 475 3.09 -14.09 -3.94
C MET A 475 2.76 -13.36 -5.24
N ARG A 476 1.50 -12.98 -5.38
CA ARG A 476 1.01 -12.07 -6.42
C ARG A 476 0.23 -10.94 -5.77
N THR A 477 -0.11 -9.92 -6.53
CA THR A 477 -1.15 -8.94 -6.18
C THR A 477 -2.34 -9.64 -5.52
N PHE A 478 -2.60 -9.22 -4.29
CA PHE A 478 -3.60 -9.81 -3.40
C PHE A 478 -4.70 -8.81 -3.02
N THR A 479 -4.54 -7.55 -3.41
CA THR A 479 -5.58 -6.52 -3.33
C THR A 479 -6.20 -6.34 -4.71
N SER A 480 -7.44 -5.85 -4.75
CA SER A 480 -8.09 -5.44 -6.00
C SER A 480 -8.60 -4.02 -5.87
N SER A 481 -8.69 -3.28 -6.98
CA SER A 481 -9.44 -2.03 -7.03
C SER A 481 -10.94 -2.33 -6.92
N SER A 482 -11.47 -2.25 -5.71
CA SER A 482 -12.91 -2.27 -5.44
C SER A 482 -13.52 -0.87 -5.61
N SER A 483 -14.83 -0.81 -5.88
CA SER A 483 -15.58 0.45 -5.91
C SER A 483 -15.55 1.18 -4.56
N ASP A 484 -15.57 0.42 -3.47
CA ASP A 484 -15.40 0.94 -2.12
C ASP A 484 -13.93 0.78 -1.74
N THR A 485 -13.19 1.88 -1.59
CA THR A 485 -11.77 1.85 -1.21
C THR A 485 -11.64 1.34 0.23
N ILE A 486 -11.40 0.04 0.41
CA ILE A 486 -11.25 -0.59 1.74
C ILE A 486 -9.85 -0.42 2.28
N TRP A 487 -8.85 -0.45 1.40
CA TRP A 487 -7.45 -0.31 1.76
C TRP A 487 -6.89 0.97 1.17
N GLN A 488 -6.12 1.70 1.97
CA GLN A 488 -5.21 2.74 1.49
C GLN A 488 -3.99 2.08 0.82
N ASP A 489 -2.96 2.88 0.54
CA ASP A 489 -1.65 2.36 0.21
C ASP A 489 -1.13 1.43 1.32
N TYR A 490 -0.44 0.36 0.92
CA TYR A 490 0.11 -0.63 1.84
C TYR A 490 1.63 -0.72 1.76
N SER A 491 2.26 -1.18 2.84
CA SER A 491 3.70 -1.51 2.83
C SER A 491 3.88 -3.02 2.71
N LEU A 492 4.84 -3.47 1.90
CA LEU A 492 5.15 -4.88 1.68
C LEU A 492 6.62 -5.15 1.99
N LYS A 493 6.86 -6.13 2.88
CA LYS A 493 8.20 -6.61 3.20
C LYS A 493 8.23 -8.13 3.21
N ILE A 494 9.00 -8.71 2.29
CA ILE A 494 9.15 -10.17 2.17
C ILE A 494 10.62 -10.51 2.40
N GLU A 495 10.89 -11.42 3.33
CA GLU A 495 12.20 -12.00 3.55
C GLU A 495 12.12 -13.53 3.36
N ALA A 496 12.69 -14.02 2.27
CA ALA A 496 12.76 -15.45 2.00
C ALA A 496 14.19 -15.97 2.15
N THR A 497 14.37 -17.04 2.94
CA THR A 497 15.66 -17.65 3.22
C THR A 497 15.68 -19.13 2.86
N SER A 498 16.81 -19.61 2.33
CA SER A 498 16.99 -21.04 2.01
C SER A 498 18.10 -21.65 2.87
N SER A 499 18.09 -22.99 2.99
CA SER A 499 19.24 -23.72 3.52
C SER A 499 20.39 -23.81 2.50
N GLY A 500 21.60 -24.14 2.96
CA GLY A 500 22.76 -24.31 2.08
C GLY A 500 22.63 -25.44 1.04
N MET A 501 21.64 -26.32 1.17
CA MET A 501 21.35 -27.41 0.24
C MET A 501 20.13 -27.15 -0.65
N THR A 502 19.48 -25.99 -0.50
CA THR A 502 18.28 -25.60 -1.24
C THR A 502 18.47 -24.24 -1.89
N SER A 503 17.82 -24.00 -3.02
CA SER A 503 17.94 -22.73 -3.75
C SER A 503 16.57 -22.27 -4.25
N PHE A 504 16.40 -20.95 -4.31
CA PHE A 504 15.32 -20.27 -5.01
C PHE A 504 15.78 -19.98 -6.43
N ALA A 505 16.01 -21.03 -7.23
CA ALA A 505 16.45 -20.84 -8.61
C ALA A 505 15.42 -20.01 -9.39
N GLY A 506 15.87 -19.24 -10.39
CA GLY A 506 14.97 -18.46 -11.24
C GLY A 506 14.10 -17.44 -10.50
N ALA A 507 14.49 -16.99 -9.31
CA ALA A 507 13.73 -16.00 -8.56
C ALA A 507 13.69 -14.66 -9.31
N GLU A 508 12.49 -14.17 -9.57
CA GLU A 508 12.25 -12.92 -10.29
C GLU A 508 11.01 -12.19 -9.75
N LEU A 509 11.04 -10.87 -9.88
CA LEU A 509 9.90 -9.99 -9.69
C LEU A 509 9.43 -9.55 -11.07
N LEU A 510 8.16 -9.80 -11.36
CA LEU A 510 7.50 -9.41 -12.60
C LEU A 510 6.59 -8.21 -12.34
N GLU A 511 6.56 -7.30 -13.32
CA GLU A 511 5.49 -6.31 -13.52
C GLU A 511 5.38 -5.16 -12.52
N SER A 512 6.41 -4.85 -11.70
CA SER A 512 6.37 -3.70 -10.78
C SER A 512 7.63 -2.83 -10.80
N GLU A 513 7.44 -1.51 -10.74
CA GLU A 513 8.52 -0.52 -10.53
C GLU A 513 8.61 -0.03 -9.07
N ASP A 514 7.53 -0.21 -8.29
CA ASP A 514 7.42 0.26 -6.91
C ASP A 514 8.08 -0.69 -5.89
N LEU A 515 8.38 -1.92 -6.32
CA LEU A 515 8.99 -2.95 -5.48
C LEU A 515 10.50 -3.11 -5.73
N ILE A 516 11.29 -3.08 -4.65
CA ILE A 516 12.72 -3.32 -4.68
C ILE A 516 13.02 -4.80 -4.42
N PHE A 517 13.40 -5.53 -5.47
CA PHE A 517 13.82 -6.93 -5.39
C PHE A 517 15.34 -7.07 -5.24
N LYS A 518 15.80 -7.83 -4.25
CA LYS A 518 17.22 -8.22 -4.10
C LYS A 518 17.33 -9.72 -3.84
N HIS A 519 18.24 -10.39 -4.54
CA HIS A 519 18.59 -11.79 -4.32
C HIS A 519 20.08 -11.93 -4.06
N SER A 520 20.43 -12.59 -2.96
CA SER A 520 21.81 -12.85 -2.56
C SER A 520 22.02 -14.29 -2.12
N ARG A 521 23.24 -14.80 -2.33
CA ARG A 521 23.61 -16.19 -2.02
C ARG A 521 24.86 -16.22 -1.16
N MET A 522 24.76 -16.93 -0.05
CA MET A 522 25.86 -17.22 0.86
C MET A 522 26.06 -18.74 0.97
N PRO A 523 27.24 -19.22 1.42
CA PRO A 523 27.51 -20.66 1.50
C PRO A 523 26.52 -21.46 2.34
N TRP A 524 25.84 -20.82 3.28
CA TRP A 524 24.86 -21.44 4.18
C TRP A 524 23.39 -21.25 3.75
N GLY A 525 23.12 -20.51 2.67
CA GLY A 525 21.75 -20.23 2.23
C GLY A 525 21.63 -19.04 1.28
N GLU A 526 20.48 -18.93 0.61
CA GLU A 526 20.08 -17.75 -0.16
C GLU A 526 19.16 -16.86 0.66
N LYS A 527 19.17 -15.56 0.35
CA LYS A 527 18.25 -14.57 0.89
C LYS A 527 17.66 -13.75 -0.25
N ILE A 528 16.34 -13.73 -0.33
CA ILE A 528 15.55 -12.83 -1.17
C ILE A 528 14.89 -11.80 -0.27
N THR A 529 14.97 -10.53 -0.64
CA THR A 529 14.24 -9.45 0.02
C THR A 529 13.44 -8.69 -1.02
N VAL A 530 12.15 -8.50 -0.75
CA VAL A 530 11.26 -7.63 -1.51
C VAL A 530 10.73 -6.57 -0.57
N GLU A 531 10.89 -5.30 -0.91
CA GLU A 531 10.51 -4.17 -0.07
C GLU A 531 9.80 -3.13 -0.95
N GLY A 532 8.67 -2.61 -0.49
CA GLY A 532 7.99 -1.46 -1.08
C GLY A 532 7.17 -0.73 -0.01
N ASP A 533 7.21 0.59 -0.09
CA ASP A 533 6.47 1.50 0.79
C ASP A 533 5.41 2.21 -0.03
N SER A 534 4.21 2.39 0.53
CA SER A 534 3.09 3.09 -0.13
C SER A 534 2.71 2.53 -1.51
N ILE A 535 2.53 1.21 -1.59
CA ILE A 535 2.10 0.51 -2.80
C ILE A 535 0.59 0.71 -2.97
N SER A 536 0.17 1.13 -4.17
CA SER A 536 -1.25 1.25 -4.50
C SER A 536 -1.94 -0.12 -4.46
N PRO A 537 -3.18 -0.22 -3.94
CA PRO A 537 -4.00 -1.44 -4.02
C PRO A 537 -4.21 -1.99 -5.44
N SER A 538 -4.01 -1.17 -6.47
CA SER A 538 -4.13 -1.53 -7.89
C SER A 538 -2.81 -1.95 -8.54
N GLU A 539 -1.70 -2.00 -7.81
CA GLU A 539 -0.39 -2.38 -8.36
C GLU A 539 -0.37 -3.87 -8.72
N ASP A 540 0.01 -4.16 -9.96
CA ASP A 540 0.18 -5.53 -10.46
C ASP A 540 1.61 -5.99 -10.23
N PHE A 541 1.82 -7.08 -9.50
CA PHE A 541 3.14 -7.68 -9.32
C PHE A 541 3.03 -9.19 -9.16
N THR A 542 4.06 -9.91 -9.60
CA THR A 542 4.17 -11.35 -9.38
C THR A 542 5.59 -11.72 -8.98
N ILE A 543 5.74 -12.42 -7.85
CA ILE A 543 7.02 -12.95 -7.39
C ILE A 543 7.04 -14.44 -7.65
N THR A 544 7.94 -14.89 -8.52
CA THR A 544 8.09 -16.30 -8.86
C THR A 544 9.45 -16.82 -8.37
N ILE A 545 9.47 -18.09 -7.98
CA ILE A 545 10.66 -18.84 -7.58
C ILE A 545 10.58 -20.24 -8.18
N GLN A 546 11.73 -20.90 -8.33
CA GLN A 546 11.82 -22.31 -8.72
C GLN A 546 12.58 -23.07 -7.61
N PRO A 547 11.88 -23.57 -6.57
CA PRO A 547 12.50 -24.27 -5.46
C PRO A 547 13.22 -25.53 -5.92
N THR A 548 14.46 -25.71 -5.51
CA THR A 548 15.27 -26.88 -5.88
C THR A 548 16.21 -27.32 -4.76
N ASN A 549 16.49 -28.61 -4.69
CA ASN A 549 17.57 -29.20 -3.88
C ASN A 549 18.72 -29.75 -4.74
N SER A 550 18.75 -29.41 -6.03
CA SER A 550 19.75 -29.88 -6.97
C SER A 550 21.15 -29.44 -6.56
N ILE A 551 22.11 -30.37 -6.68
CA ILE A 551 23.52 -30.16 -6.32
C ILE A 551 24.15 -28.98 -7.09
N PHE A 552 23.65 -28.68 -8.29
CA PHE A 552 24.16 -27.58 -9.10
C PHE A 552 23.65 -26.20 -8.66
N TYR A 553 22.53 -26.15 -7.94
CA TYR A 553 21.91 -24.90 -7.49
C TYR A 553 22.11 -24.64 -6.00
N GLY A 554 22.23 -25.70 -5.18
CA GLY A 554 22.48 -25.60 -3.75
C GLY A 554 23.67 -24.68 -3.43
N PRO A 555 23.53 -23.67 -2.55
CA PRO A 555 24.59 -22.71 -2.28
C PRO A 555 25.90 -23.35 -1.83
N THR A 556 25.85 -24.29 -0.88
CA THR A 556 27.04 -24.98 -0.35
C THR A 556 27.68 -25.89 -1.40
N THR A 557 26.87 -26.60 -2.19
CA THR A 557 27.37 -27.52 -3.20
C THR A 557 27.97 -26.78 -4.38
N LEU A 558 27.35 -25.68 -4.80
CA LEU A 558 27.85 -24.82 -5.87
C LEU A 558 29.20 -24.20 -5.52
N ILE A 559 29.34 -23.62 -4.33
CA ILE A 559 30.62 -23.04 -3.92
C ILE A 559 31.72 -24.09 -3.75
N ALA A 560 31.36 -25.30 -3.30
CA ALA A 560 32.29 -26.42 -3.23
C ALA A 560 32.75 -26.86 -4.63
N LEU A 561 31.84 -26.98 -5.59
CA LEU A 561 32.14 -27.30 -6.99
C LEU A 561 33.05 -26.24 -7.61
N THR A 562 32.73 -24.95 -7.43
CA THR A 562 33.57 -23.84 -7.89
C THR A 562 34.96 -23.87 -7.24
N GLY A 563 35.03 -24.17 -5.93
CA GLY A 563 36.28 -24.33 -5.20
C GLY A 563 37.13 -25.48 -5.74
N VAL A 564 36.53 -26.62 -6.09
CA VAL A 564 37.22 -27.75 -6.73
C VAL A 564 37.77 -27.36 -8.09
N ILE A 565 37.00 -26.64 -8.92
CA ILE A 565 37.47 -26.13 -10.22
C ILE A 565 38.71 -25.25 -10.03
N PHE A 566 38.67 -24.28 -9.12
CA PHE A 566 39.82 -23.42 -8.84
C PHE A 566 41.01 -24.20 -8.28
N LEU A 567 40.78 -25.14 -7.36
CA LEU A 567 41.85 -25.93 -6.75
C LEU A 567 42.55 -26.81 -7.78
N LEU A 568 41.80 -27.52 -8.62
CA LEU A 568 42.36 -28.33 -9.70
C LEU A 568 43.11 -27.48 -10.73
N GLY A 569 42.53 -26.35 -11.14
CA GLY A 569 43.15 -25.39 -12.05
C GLY A 569 44.47 -24.83 -11.49
N LEU A 570 44.47 -24.44 -10.21
CA LEU A 570 45.64 -23.93 -9.51
C LEU A 570 46.73 -25.00 -9.39
N LEU A 571 46.40 -26.23 -8.96
CA LEU A 571 47.36 -27.32 -8.84
C LEU A 571 48.02 -27.65 -10.18
N PHE A 572 47.24 -27.66 -11.25
CA PHE A 572 47.74 -27.86 -12.61
C PHE A 572 48.70 -26.73 -13.04
N CYS A 573 48.31 -25.48 -12.81
CA CYS A 573 49.12 -24.29 -13.08
C CYS A 573 50.43 -24.27 -12.25
N LEU A 574 50.38 -24.66 -10.97
CA LEU A 574 51.55 -24.78 -10.10
C LEU A 574 52.51 -25.87 -10.55
N ARG A 575 51.99 -26.96 -11.14
CA ARG A 575 52.80 -28.03 -11.72
C ARG A 575 53.53 -27.56 -12.97
N ILE A 576 52.88 -26.80 -13.86
CA ILE A 576 53.49 -26.20 -15.06
C ILE A 576 54.55 -25.16 -14.69
N THR A 577 54.29 -24.34 -13.67
CA THR A 577 55.18 -23.25 -13.24
C THR A 577 56.29 -23.71 -12.29
N ARG A 578 56.53 -25.02 -12.11
CA ARG A 578 57.62 -25.55 -11.25
C ARG A 578 58.99 -24.93 -11.58
N ASN A 579 59.25 -24.65 -12.86
CA ASN A 579 60.50 -24.07 -13.35
C ASN A 579 60.35 -22.61 -13.86
N ARG A 580 59.23 -21.94 -13.57
CA ARG A 580 58.89 -20.58 -14.05
C ARG A 580 58.61 -19.64 -12.88
N HIS A 581 58.53 -18.34 -13.15
CA HIS A 581 58.25 -17.34 -12.13
C HIS A 581 56.75 -17.30 -11.76
N ARG A 582 56.43 -17.49 -10.46
CA ARG A 582 55.04 -17.63 -9.97
C ARG A 582 54.33 -16.31 -9.67
N ARG A 583 55.03 -15.17 -9.66
CA ARG A 583 54.42 -13.89 -9.21
C ARG A 583 53.22 -13.48 -10.06
N PHE A 584 53.26 -13.71 -11.38
CA PHE A 584 52.15 -13.36 -12.27
C PHE A 584 50.88 -14.16 -11.98
N LEU A 585 51.00 -15.49 -11.79
CA LEU A 585 49.88 -16.34 -11.37
C LEU A 585 49.30 -15.91 -10.01
N MET A 586 50.16 -15.48 -9.07
CA MET A 586 49.71 -15.02 -7.75
C MET A 586 48.94 -13.70 -7.81
N PHE A 587 49.28 -12.80 -8.74
CA PHE A 587 48.51 -11.57 -8.95
C PHE A 587 47.10 -11.87 -9.50
N GLU A 588 46.97 -12.85 -10.38
CA GLU A 588 45.67 -13.25 -10.97
C GLU A 588 44.73 -13.95 -9.99
N LEU A 589 45.18 -14.29 -8.77
CA LEU A 589 44.28 -14.81 -7.72
C LEU A 589 43.23 -13.79 -7.28
N VAL A 590 43.42 -12.50 -7.58
CA VAL A 590 42.41 -11.45 -7.36
C VAL A 590 41.11 -11.70 -8.16
N LEU A 591 41.16 -12.53 -9.20
CA LEU A 591 39.98 -12.93 -9.96
C LEU A 591 39.06 -13.88 -9.17
N ILE A 592 39.55 -14.57 -8.14
CA ILE A 592 38.72 -15.43 -7.28
C ILE A 592 37.66 -14.60 -6.55
N PRO A 593 38.00 -13.51 -5.82
CA PRO A 593 37.00 -12.60 -5.26
C PRO A 593 35.95 -12.11 -6.25
N LEU A 594 36.31 -11.89 -7.52
CA LEU A 594 35.36 -11.46 -8.54
C LEU A 594 34.33 -12.56 -8.87
N VAL A 595 34.75 -13.82 -8.96
CA VAL A 595 33.82 -14.95 -9.10
C VAL A 595 32.99 -15.15 -7.83
N MET A 596 33.55 -14.87 -6.65
CA MET A 596 32.79 -14.89 -5.39
C MET A 596 31.74 -13.77 -5.33
N LEU A 597 31.97 -12.61 -5.96
CA LEU A 597 30.95 -11.57 -6.10
C LEU A 597 29.81 -12.03 -7.02
N ILE A 598 30.12 -12.67 -8.16
CA ILE A 598 29.09 -13.26 -9.04
C ILE A 598 28.27 -14.31 -8.27
N TYR A 599 28.94 -15.13 -7.45
CA TYR A 599 28.26 -16.06 -6.56
C TYR A 599 27.37 -15.34 -5.54
N TYR A 600 27.86 -14.27 -4.91
CA TYR A 600 27.12 -13.49 -3.90
C TYR A 600 25.84 -12.86 -4.44
N PHE A 601 25.88 -12.32 -5.66
CA PHE A 601 24.71 -11.75 -6.35
C PHE A 601 23.76 -12.80 -6.96
N SER A 602 23.82 -14.05 -6.48
CA SER A 602 22.90 -15.13 -6.88
C SER A 602 22.84 -15.45 -8.38
N TYR A 603 23.85 -15.09 -9.18
CA TYR A 603 23.83 -15.37 -10.62
C TYR A 603 23.62 -16.88 -10.90
N PRO A 604 23.00 -17.24 -12.04
CA PRO A 604 22.74 -18.64 -12.36
C PRO A 604 24.03 -19.48 -12.38
N PRO A 605 23.97 -20.77 -12.00
CA PRO A 605 25.15 -21.63 -11.90
C PRO A 605 26.01 -21.69 -13.17
N VAL A 606 25.38 -21.54 -14.34
CA VAL A 606 26.06 -21.49 -15.65
C VAL A 606 27.05 -20.32 -15.73
N PHE A 607 26.67 -19.14 -15.21
CA PHE A 607 27.55 -17.97 -15.19
C PHE A 607 28.72 -18.15 -14.24
N ILE A 608 28.47 -18.70 -13.04
CA ILE A 608 29.52 -18.95 -12.04
C ILE A 608 30.52 -19.98 -12.56
N GLY A 609 30.04 -21.10 -13.11
CA GLY A 609 30.87 -22.13 -13.73
C GLY A 609 31.66 -21.58 -14.92
N GLY A 610 31.01 -20.82 -15.81
CA GLY A 610 31.66 -20.18 -16.96
C GLY A 610 32.75 -19.19 -16.55
N ALA A 611 32.50 -18.35 -15.54
CA ALA A 611 33.49 -17.43 -15.00
C ALA A 611 34.68 -18.16 -14.38
N ALA A 612 34.43 -19.22 -13.59
CA ALA A 612 35.49 -20.04 -13.00
C ALA A 612 36.38 -20.71 -14.06
N ILE A 613 35.79 -21.30 -15.11
CA ILE A 613 36.51 -21.90 -16.23
C ILE A 613 37.34 -20.86 -16.98
N THR A 614 36.79 -19.66 -17.19
CA THR A 614 37.49 -18.55 -17.85
C THR A 614 38.71 -18.11 -17.05
N VAL A 615 38.58 -17.97 -15.73
CA VAL A 615 39.68 -17.63 -14.83
C VAL A 615 40.77 -18.70 -14.87
N VAL A 616 40.41 -19.99 -14.80
CA VAL A 616 41.39 -21.09 -14.90
C VAL A 616 42.09 -21.10 -16.27
N SER A 617 41.37 -20.76 -17.34
CA SER A 617 41.93 -20.66 -18.68
C SER A 617 42.94 -19.51 -18.80
N LEU A 618 42.65 -18.36 -18.19
CA LEU A 618 43.59 -17.24 -18.08
C LEU A 618 44.84 -17.65 -17.31
N TRP A 619 44.69 -18.31 -16.15
CA TRP A 619 45.83 -18.81 -15.38
C TRP A 619 46.70 -19.76 -16.21
N PHE A 620 46.09 -20.63 -17.02
CA PHE A 620 46.81 -21.54 -17.89
C PHE A 620 47.64 -20.78 -18.95
N ILE A 621 47.06 -19.77 -19.60
CA ILE A 621 47.77 -18.91 -20.57
C ILE A 621 48.93 -18.18 -19.89
N THR A 622 48.69 -17.58 -18.72
CA THR A 622 49.73 -16.87 -17.94
C THR A 622 50.85 -17.81 -17.51
N CYS A 623 50.54 -19.05 -17.16
CA CYS A 623 51.55 -20.08 -16.87
C CYS A 623 52.41 -20.44 -18.09
N LEU A 624 51.83 -20.47 -19.30
CA LEU A 624 52.54 -20.75 -20.55
C LEU A 624 53.44 -19.59 -21.01
N VAL A 625 53.05 -18.34 -20.74
CA VAL A 625 53.80 -17.14 -21.14
C VAL A 625 54.85 -16.74 -20.08
N SER A 626 54.66 -17.12 -18.81
CA SER A 626 55.54 -16.71 -17.69
C SER A 626 57.02 -17.06 -17.93
N PRO A 627 57.97 -16.14 -17.68
CA PRO A 627 59.39 -16.37 -17.91
C PRO A 627 59.94 -17.53 -17.06
N ARG A 628 60.83 -18.32 -17.66
CA ARG A 628 61.57 -19.39 -16.96
C ARG A 628 62.49 -18.77 -15.93
N ARG A 629 62.64 -19.40 -14.76
CA ARG A 629 63.64 -18.98 -13.77
C ARG A 629 65.01 -19.25 -14.39
N HIS A 630 65.79 -18.21 -14.64
CA HIS A 630 67.22 -18.39 -14.83
C HIS A 630 67.78 -18.90 -13.50
N LEU A 631 68.35 -20.12 -13.51
CA LEU A 631 69.34 -20.48 -12.51
C LEU A 631 70.46 -19.45 -12.67
N GLU A 632 70.65 -18.58 -11.68
CA GLU A 632 71.94 -17.92 -11.51
C GLU A 632 72.97 -19.04 -11.40
N SER A 633 73.72 -19.25 -12.48
CA SER A 633 74.98 -19.96 -12.41
C SER A 633 75.87 -19.14 -11.47
N PRO A 634 76.56 -19.73 -10.49
CA PRO A 634 77.47 -19.01 -9.57
C PRO A 634 78.76 -18.53 -10.28
N ALA A 635 78.67 -18.14 -11.56
CA ALA A 635 79.78 -17.78 -12.43
C ALA A 635 79.52 -16.50 -13.22
N ALA A 636 78.74 -15.57 -12.66
CA ALA A 636 78.71 -14.18 -13.10
C ALA A 636 78.57 -13.25 -11.89
N ALA A 637 79.41 -13.47 -10.87
CA ALA A 637 79.83 -12.34 -10.07
C ALA A 637 80.56 -11.38 -11.02
N THR A 638 80.05 -10.16 -11.11
CA THR A 638 80.81 -9.01 -11.59
C THR A 638 82.25 -9.11 -11.06
N PRO A 639 83.30 -9.07 -11.90
CA PRO A 639 84.66 -9.05 -11.38
C PRO A 639 84.84 -7.69 -10.71
N VAL A 640 84.73 -7.67 -9.38
CA VAL A 640 85.34 -6.63 -8.57
C VAL A 640 86.84 -6.85 -8.72
N GLU A 641 87.46 -6.00 -9.52
CA GLU A 641 88.88 -5.97 -9.82
C GLU A 641 89.67 -5.64 -8.54
N ASN A 642 89.91 -6.64 -7.69
CA ASN A 642 90.81 -6.50 -6.54
C ASN A 642 92.26 -6.53 -7.06
N THR A 643 92.71 -5.40 -7.62
CA THR A 643 94.10 -5.15 -8.00
C THR A 643 94.96 -5.05 -6.75
N LEU A 644 95.60 -6.16 -6.34
CA LEU A 644 96.64 -6.11 -5.32
C LEU A 644 97.82 -5.24 -5.82
N PRO A 645 98.33 -4.29 -5.03
CA PRO A 645 99.41 -3.41 -5.45
C PRO A 645 100.70 -4.19 -5.74
N THR A 646 101.44 -3.77 -6.76
CA THR A 646 102.71 -4.41 -7.15
C THR A 646 103.89 -3.46 -6.98
N ILE A 647 105.08 -4.01 -6.69
CA ILE A 647 106.33 -3.25 -6.57
C ILE A 647 107.44 -3.89 -7.41
N GLY A 648 108.19 -3.06 -8.14
CA GLY A 648 109.35 -3.51 -8.91
C GLY A 648 110.55 -3.82 -8.01
N CYS A 649 111.25 -4.93 -8.27
CA CYS A 649 112.47 -5.25 -7.54
C CYS A 649 113.60 -4.29 -7.92
N PRO A 650 114.29 -3.63 -6.97
CA PRO A 650 115.36 -2.67 -7.29
C PRO A 650 116.53 -3.30 -8.07
N ALA A 651 116.76 -4.61 -7.93
CA ALA A 651 117.90 -5.30 -8.51
C ALA A 651 117.65 -5.87 -9.92
N CYS A 652 116.42 -6.27 -10.24
CA CYS A 652 116.09 -6.92 -11.52
C CYS A 652 114.81 -6.39 -12.20
N GLN A 653 114.20 -5.34 -11.64
CA GLN A 653 112.99 -4.67 -12.12
C GLN A 653 111.74 -5.55 -12.30
N THR A 654 111.80 -6.83 -11.92
CA THR A 654 110.64 -7.73 -11.96
C THR A 654 109.58 -7.26 -10.97
N VAL A 655 108.33 -7.22 -11.43
CA VAL A 655 107.16 -6.76 -10.67
C VAL A 655 106.72 -7.88 -9.71
N ASN A 656 106.61 -7.56 -8.42
CA ASN A 656 106.20 -8.49 -7.37
C ASN A 656 104.92 -7.99 -6.70
N LEU A 657 103.97 -8.89 -6.44
CA LEU A 657 102.70 -8.59 -5.77
C LEU A 657 102.93 -8.42 -4.26
N VAL A 658 102.35 -7.38 -3.66
CA VAL A 658 102.37 -7.15 -2.22
C VAL A 658 101.10 -7.75 -1.62
N THR A 659 101.25 -8.87 -0.91
CA THR A 659 100.13 -9.71 -0.42
C THR A 659 99.67 -9.38 1.00
N SER A 660 100.29 -8.39 1.67
CA SER A 660 99.95 -8.01 3.05
C SER A 660 100.27 -6.54 3.32
N ASP A 661 99.45 -5.89 4.16
CA ASP A 661 99.62 -4.49 4.57
C ASP A 661 100.41 -4.30 5.87
N ILE A 662 100.81 -5.39 6.55
CA ILE A 662 101.61 -5.32 7.78
C ILE A 662 103.06 -4.99 7.43
N ARG A 663 103.68 -4.01 8.12
CA ARG A 663 105.06 -3.55 7.88
C ARG A 663 105.92 -3.71 9.13
N PRO A 664 107.22 -4.05 9.02
CA PRO A 664 107.98 -4.24 7.78
C PRO A 664 107.72 -5.61 7.12
N LEU A 665 107.34 -5.62 5.85
CA LEU A 665 107.10 -6.83 5.05
C LEU A 665 108.39 -7.23 4.33
N ARG A 666 108.74 -8.52 4.38
CA ARG A 666 109.86 -9.07 3.60
C ARG A 666 109.31 -10.04 2.58
N ILE A 667 109.35 -9.68 1.30
CA ILE A 667 108.96 -10.55 0.19
C ILE A 667 110.19 -10.97 -0.61
N ALA A 668 110.27 -12.22 -1.04
CA ALA A 668 111.32 -12.64 -1.96
C ALA A 668 110.94 -12.21 -3.39
N CYS A 669 111.88 -11.61 -4.12
CA CYS A 669 111.66 -11.28 -5.52
C CYS A 669 111.55 -12.56 -6.36
N THR A 670 110.51 -12.69 -7.18
CA THR A 670 110.31 -13.83 -8.10
C THR A 670 111.39 -13.92 -9.17
N GLY A 671 111.98 -12.79 -9.59
CA GLY A 671 112.99 -12.76 -10.66
C GLY A 671 114.41 -13.11 -10.18
N CYS A 672 114.87 -12.52 -9.08
CA CYS A 672 116.27 -12.68 -8.63
C CYS A 672 116.40 -13.32 -7.23
N SER A 673 115.31 -13.77 -6.62
CA SER A 673 115.26 -14.42 -5.28
C SER A 673 115.78 -13.60 -4.10
N ARG A 674 116.21 -12.34 -4.33
CA ARG A 674 116.63 -11.43 -3.25
C ARG A 674 115.43 -10.96 -2.44
N THR A 675 115.62 -10.84 -1.13
CA THR A 675 114.57 -10.38 -0.20
C THR A 675 114.40 -8.87 -0.30
N ILE A 676 113.22 -8.42 -0.75
CA ILE A 676 112.78 -7.03 -0.76
C ILE A 676 112.13 -6.76 0.59
N LYS A 677 112.71 -5.85 1.37
CA LYS A 677 112.13 -5.37 2.63
C LYS A 677 111.35 -4.07 2.37
N ILE A 678 110.03 -4.15 2.46
CA ILE A 678 109.12 -3.01 2.38
C ILE A 678 108.91 -2.52 3.82
N VAL A 679 109.55 -1.41 4.16
CA VAL A 679 109.22 -0.63 5.36
C VAL A 679 108.12 0.36 4.97
N GLY A 680 107.11 0.50 5.82
CA GLY A 680 105.96 1.38 5.57
C GLY A 680 106.38 2.83 5.47
#